data_AF-A0A9D7XJN4-F1
#
_entry.id   AF-A0A9D7XJN4-F1
#
_cell.length_a   1.000
_cell.length_b   1.000
_cell.length_c   1.000
_cell.angle_alpha   90.00
_cell.angle_beta   90.00
_cell.angle_gamma   90.00
#
_symmetry.space_group_name_H-M   'P 1'
#
loop_
_entity.id
_entity.type
_entity.pdbx_description
1 polymer ?
#
loop_
_entity_poly.entity_id
_entity_poly.type
_entity_poly.pdbx_seq_one_letter_code
_entity_poly.pdbx_strand_id
1 'polypeptide(L)'
;MSFRRLVLALILTWAGGHLSAQADPEPVLYVQAKEGGQDGSNMSWSCTGQAEYRLCTHWDGPRHGMAAKDVFRLRRSVLGLKPGERLQFYLFSMSAESTGNESGQITHASTKSLGAGSYVNTLGNTRWHDIYPPHFTPPSAEADAELIRTAKGARLVLKGIPCPHVGDAPFHVLGIDNLKITEAEKARLYTVELSEAELASWGQLTKTLDRTFQAKPEFGGFVSYSATVTTTLPDLGDVDVEVAGYENWIPLGNLEDEAKPGNTVKVTARLRATGESGRKVDTQAEFTFELTDISQEPGVCLNWPTKPDLGKGDLRLRQAENAGLEVVTEDRKLRTKGLVQEATLVVSAFDYAAWGVLKITAKDKDGKELKVTYHKQELSSIQLPKDEDRNRIADAWQAEKGVPGFPASWDEAEVAGQTQKGDGLTLFQKYRGLVVLGAGGRSYLRPEPRQKVHFVIDPDGLVDLGRLQMATGLHPFRVQEVWTKDRKVDIHAGFASGGGKFASLITKDLSVVKEHEVPSDPTGKKTHTQMVNDLRSQWAKSEAPLGEPWTPRTVDGIVVFSGRIHDRLRRIRDRMLDELRHPEKPDNAEGLAWMGELGMGAEEKEQARNRLEALTDQELWALVKPIEQWLAIHELCHGVGVNGHLKGKDEDEECVNRVPACPMQYLTWQEKRRYLLFGELGGNGKLCSQAPHSCWKQVSPKN
;
A
#
# COMPACT_ATOMS: atom_id res chain seq x y z
N MET A 1 12.53 -16.66 -52.34
CA MET A 1 13.09 -17.17 -51.07
C MET A 1 13.38 -15.98 -50.19
N SER A 2 12.48 -15.69 -49.25
CA SER A 2 12.26 -14.35 -48.72
C SER A 2 12.87 -14.15 -47.33
N PHE A 3 13.50 -12.98 -47.18
CA PHE A 3 13.88 -12.12 -46.05
C PHE A 3 13.41 -12.43 -44.60
N ARG A 4 12.48 -13.37 -44.37
CA ARG A 4 11.94 -13.71 -43.05
C ARG A 4 12.86 -14.53 -42.15
N ARG A 5 13.93 -15.14 -42.67
CA ARG A 5 14.88 -15.92 -41.83
C ARG A 5 16.05 -15.10 -41.27
N LEU A 6 16.35 -13.93 -41.82
CA LEU A 6 17.47 -13.10 -41.34
C LEU A 6 17.06 -12.20 -40.15
N VAL A 7 15.79 -11.79 -40.09
CA VAL A 7 15.29 -10.90 -39.00
C VAL A 7 15.10 -11.65 -37.67
N LEU A 8 14.85 -12.96 -37.71
CA LEU A 8 14.75 -13.77 -36.47
C LEU A 8 16.13 -14.01 -35.80
N ALA A 9 17.23 -13.92 -36.54
CA ALA A 9 18.57 -14.10 -35.99
C ALA A 9 19.15 -12.81 -35.36
N LEU A 10 18.64 -11.63 -35.75
CA LEU A 10 19.10 -10.32 -35.26
C LEU A 10 18.29 -9.79 -34.07
N ILE A 11 17.09 -10.31 -33.80
CA ILE A 11 16.29 -9.92 -32.62
C ILE A 11 16.65 -10.75 -31.37
N LEU A 12 17.36 -11.88 -31.53
CA LEU A 12 17.85 -12.71 -30.41
C LEU A 12 19.19 -12.24 -29.82
N THR A 13 19.84 -11.22 -30.39
CA THR A 13 21.13 -10.70 -29.92
C THR A 13 21.04 -9.38 -29.13
N TRP A 14 19.84 -8.80 -28.97
CA TRP A 14 19.66 -7.52 -28.25
C TRP A 14 18.69 -7.60 -27.04
N ALA A 15 18.32 -8.82 -26.64
CA ALA A 15 17.63 -9.11 -25.36
C ALA A 15 18.53 -9.90 -24.39
N GLY A 16 19.84 -9.88 -24.61
CA GLY A 16 20.85 -10.36 -23.67
C GLY A 16 21.11 -9.30 -22.60
N GLY A 17 20.08 -8.88 -21.86
CA GLY A 17 20.32 -8.37 -20.52
C GLY A 17 21.12 -9.44 -19.80
N HIS A 18 22.19 -9.04 -19.09
CA HIS A 18 22.86 -9.91 -18.15
C HIS A 18 21.86 -10.32 -17.06
N LEU A 19 20.99 -11.30 -17.38
CA LEU A 19 20.49 -12.25 -16.43
C LEU A 19 21.76 -12.90 -15.88
N SER A 20 22.23 -12.35 -14.76
CA SER A 20 23.07 -13.06 -13.82
C SER A 20 22.35 -14.37 -13.55
N ALA A 21 22.67 -15.41 -14.33
CA ALA A 21 22.19 -16.75 -14.09
C ALA A 21 22.71 -17.12 -12.70
N GLN A 22 21.80 -17.05 -11.74
CA GLN A 22 22.02 -17.42 -10.35
C GLN A 22 22.72 -18.77 -10.36
N ALA A 23 23.97 -18.81 -9.86
CA ALA A 23 24.74 -20.05 -9.86
C ALA A 23 24.00 -21.06 -8.99
N ASP A 24 23.47 -22.12 -9.60
CA ASP A 24 22.92 -23.28 -8.92
C ASP A 24 23.94 -23.75 -7.85
N PRO A 25 23.49 -24.14 -6.66
CA PRO A 25 24.40 -24.56 -5.60
C PRO A 25 25.22 -25.77 -6.06
N GLU A 26 26.54 -25.66 -5.94
CA GLU A 26 27.46 -26.70 -6.40
C GLU A 26 27.32 -27.96 -5.54
N PRO A 27 27.31 -29.16 -6.13
CA PRO A 27 27.22 -30.41 -5.40
C PRO A 27 28.46 -30.62 -4.54
N VAL A 28 28.24 -30.99 -3.29
CA VAL A 28 29.29 -31.42 -2.35
C VAL A 28 29.13 -32.91 -2.08
N LEU A 29 30.26 -33.62 -2.12
CA LEU A 29 30.35 -35.06 -1.89
C LEU A 29 31.10 -35.30 -0.58
N TYR A 30 30.49 -36.05 0.34
CA TYR A 30 31.12 -36.53 1.56
C TYR A 30 31.32 -38.04 1.46
N VAL A 31 32.52 -38.50 1.80
CA VAL A 31 32.83 -39.93 1.87
C VAL A 31 33.33 -40.22 3.27
N GLN A 32 32.58 -41.03 4.00
CA GLN A 32 33.06 -41.66 5.23
C GLN A 32 33.49 -43.08 4.90
N ALA A 33 34.66 -43.48 5.35
CA ALA A 33 35.16 -44.83 5.12
C ALA A 33 35.70 -45.44 6.40
N LYS A 34 35.56 -46.76 6.48
CA LYS A 34 36.16 -47.63 7.48
C LYS A 34 36.88 -48.76 6.77
N GLU A 35 38.10 -48.98 7.17
CA GLU A 35 38.91 -50.11 6.73
C GLU A 35 39.39 -50.88 7.95
N GLY A 36 39.51 -52.18 7.86
CA GLY A 36 40.14 -52.96 8.90
C GLY A 36 40.45 -54.37 8.43
N GLY A 37 41.44 -54.98 9.04
CA GLY A 37 41.88 -56.30 8.64
C GLY A 37 42.74 -56.97 9.68
N GLN A 38 43.06 -58.22 9.39
CA GLN A 38 43.97 -59.04 10.17
C GLN A 38 44.87 -59.82 9.20
N ASP A 39 46.16 -59.91 9.49
CA ASP A 39 47.08 -60.78 8.75
C ASP A 39 47.24 -62.17 9.40
N GLY A 40 47.92 -63.09 8.73
CA GLY A 40 48.24 -64.41 9.26
C GLY A 40 49.24 -64.44 10.43
N SER A 41 49.82 -63.28 10.82
CA SER A 41 50.90 -63.11 11.79
C SER A 41 50.48 -62.45 13.12
N ASN A 42 49.17 -62.36 13.41
CA ASN A 42 48.56 -61.69 14.58
C ASN A 42 48.53 -60.14 14.54
N MET A 43 48.81 -59.51 13.40
CA MET A 43 48.60 -58.07 13.24
C MET A 43 47.14 -57.79 12.92
N SER A 44 46.53 -56.83 13.62
CA SER A 44 45.20 -56.30 13.31
C SER A 44 45.25 -54.80 13.15
N TRP A 45 44.51 -54.23 12.20
CA TRP A 45 44.34 -52.79 12.05
C TRP A 45 42.89 -52.39 11.87
N SER A 46 42.60 -51.15 12.23
CA SER A 46 41.35 -50.47 11.92
C SER A 46 41.65 -49.03 11.54
N CYS A 47 40.91 -48.50 10.59
CA CYS A 47 41.01 -47.16 10.09
C CYS A 47 39.61 -46.60 9.87
N THR A 48 39.41 -45.34 10.25
CA THR A 48 38.20 -44.59 9.95
C THR A 48 38.60 -43.23 9.43
N GLY A 49 37.98 -42.77 8.34
CA GLY A 49 38.16 -41.40 7.91
C GLY A 49 36.97 -40.84 7.17
N GLN A 50 37.01 -39.53 6.97
CA GLN A 50 36.02 -38.76 6.27
C GLN A 50 36.71 -37.78 5.33
N ALA A 51 36.13 -37.59 4.14
CA ALA A 51 36.59 -36.65 3.14
C ALA A 51 35.43 -35.83 2.59
N GLU A 52 35.66 -34.55 2.37
CA GLU A 52 34.80 -33.63 1.62
C GLU A 52 35.42 -33.37 0.25
N TYR A 53 34.61 -33.51 -0.80
CA TYR A 53 35.00 -33.25 -2.18
C TYR A 53 34.12 -32.15 -2.80
N ARG A 54 34.72 -31.30 -3.63
CA ARG A 54 34.07 -30.18 -4.33
C ARG A 54 34.38 -30.21 -5.83
N LEU A 55 33.52 -29.60 -6.66
CA LEU A 55 33.73 -29.61 -8.11
C LEU A 55 35.04 -28.94 -8.53
N CYS A 56 35.78 -29.57 -9.44
CA CYS A 56 36.97 -28.99 -10.03
C CYS A 56 36.63 -27.71 -10.79
N THR A 57 37.48 -26.69 -10.60
CA THR A 57 37.35 -25.38 -11.25
C THR A 57 38.06 -25.33 -12.60
N HIS A 58 38.85 -26.35 -12.91
CA HIS A 58 39.59 -26.52 -14.15
C HIS A 58 39.35 -27.94 -14.69
N TRP A 59 39.59 -28.14 -15.99
CA TRP A 59 39.50 -29.45 -16.64
C TRP A 59 40.89 -30.04 -16.81
N ASP A 60 41.12 -31.26 -16.31
CA ASP A 60 42.41 -31.98 -16.36
C ASP A 60 42.41 -33.14 -17.38
N GLY A 61 41.47 -33.13 -18.33
CA GLY A 61 41.35 -34.18 -19.35
C GLY A 61 42.14 -33.89 -20.64
N PRO A 62 42.55 -34.92 -21.41
CA PRO A 62 43.47 -34.81 -22.55
C PRO A 62 42.93 -34.10 -23.81
N ARG A 63 41.76 -33.45 -23.77
CA ARG A 63 41.18 -32.66 -24.87
C ARG A 63 40.38 -31.47 -24.32
N HIS A 64 40.38 -30.35 -25.05
CA HIS A 64 39.68 -29.09 -24.76
C HIS A 64 38.24 -29.31 -24.24
N GLY A 65 38.09 -29.33 -22.91
CA GLY A 65 36.84 -29.59 -22.21
C GLY A 65 36.47 -28.43 -21.26
N MET A 66 35.19 -28.30 -20.96
CA MET A 66 34.68 -27.35 -19.96
C MET A 66 35.03 -27.84 -18.54
N ALA A 67 35.29 -26.92 -17.62
CA ALA A 67 35.47 -27.27 -16.21
C ALA A 67 34.22 -27.95 -15.63
N ALA A 68 34.38 -28.82 -14.63
CA ALA A 68 33.26 -29.56 -14.04
C ALA A 68 32.17 -28.63 -13.49
N LYS A 69 32.57 -27.48 -12.93
CA LYS A 69 31.69 -26.40 -12.50
C LYS A 69 30.83 -25.82 -13.63
N ASP A 70 31.39 -25.65 -14.82
CA ASP A 70 30.67 -25.12 -15.98
C ASP A 70 29.77 -26.17 -16.64
N VAL A 71 30.22 -27.43 -16.68
CA VAL A 71 29.38 -28.56 -17.09
C VAL A 71 28.16 -28.65 -16.18
N PHE A 72 28.34 -28.56 -14.86
CA PHE A 72 27.23 -28.61 -13.90
C PHE A 72 26.26 -27.44 -14.11
N ARG A 73 26.76 -26.20 -14.24
CA ARG A 73 25.93 -25.02 -14.52
C ARG A 73 25.10 -25.16 -15.79
N LEU A 74 25.69 -25.72 -16.85
CA LEU A 74 24.97 -25.97 -18.11
C LEU A 74 23.86 -27.01 -17.96
N ARG A 75 24.07 -28.02 -17.11
CA ARG A 75 23.12 -29.13 -16.89
C ARG A 75 22.13 -28.90 -15.76
N ARG A 76 22.36 -27.88 -14.91
CA ARG A 76 21.58 -27.48 -13.72
C ARG A 76 21.39 -28.56 -12.64
N SER A 77 21.83 -29.79 -12.90
CA SER A 77 21.72 -30.92 -11.99
C SER A 77 22.66 -32.05 -12.39
N VAL A 78 22.94 -32.94 -11.45
CA VAL A 78 23.72 -34.16 -11.70
C VAL A 78 22.94 -35.15 -12.59
N LEU A 79 21.62 -35.24 -12.41
CA LEU A 79 20.74 -36.07 -13.23
C LEU A 79 20.73 -35.62 -14.71
N GLY A 80 20.88 -34.31 -14.94
CA GLY A 80 20.89 -33.68 -16.26
C GLY A 80 22.13 -33.98 -17.12
N LEU A 81 23.16 -34.62 -16.55
CA LEU A 81 24.32 -35.07 -17.31
C LEU A 81 23.90 -36.07 -18.40
N LYS A 82 24.49 -35.94 -19.59
CA LYS A 82 24.30 -36.89 -20.70
C LYS A 82 25.19 -38.12 -20.53
N PRO A 83 24.79 -39.31 -21.02
CA PRO A 83 25.66 -40.50 -21.00
C PRO A 83 27.06 -40.20 -21.55
N GLY A 84 28.10 -40.51 -20.78
CA GLY A 84 29.51 -40.21 -21.08
C GLY A 84 30.04 -38.89 -20.51
N GLU A 85 29.17 -37.97 -20.08
CA GLU A 85 29.61 -36.75 -19.38
C GLU A 85 30.14 -37.05 -17.97
N ARG A 86 31.01 -36.17 -17.50
CA ARG A 86 31.78 -36.35 -16.26
C ARG A 86 31.72 -35.10 -15.40
N LEU A 87 31.60 -35.28 -14.09
CA LEU A 87 31.88 -34.24 -13.10
C LEU A 87 33.10 -34.68 -12.27
N GLN A 88 34.16 -33.88 -12.33
CA GLN A 88 35.37 -34.07 -11.55
C GLN A 88 35.24 -33.33 -10.24
N PHE A 89 35.64 -33.98 -9.15
CA PHE A 89 35.71 -33.41 -7.82
C PHE A 89 37.14 -33.52 -7.30
N TYR A 90 37.62 -32.48 -6.63
CA TYR A 90 38.89 -32.49 -5.91
C TYR A 90 38.64 -32.67 -4.41
N LEU A 91 39.62 -33.19 -3.68
CA LEU A 91 39.58 -33.36 -2.23
C LEU A 91 39.70 -31.99 -1.55
N PHE A 92 38.61 -31.49 -0.99
CA PHE A 92 38.62 -30.20 -0.28
C PHE A 92 39.18 -30.36 1.13
N SER A 93 38.75 -31.41 1.84
CA SER A 93 39.27 -31.72 3.16
C SER A 93 39.16 -33.21 3.47
N MET A 94 39.96 -33.67 4.43
CA MET A 94 40.00 -35.04 4.93
C MET A 94 40.46 -35.07 6.38
N SER A 95 39.86 -35.93 7.18
CA SER A 95 40.38 -36.32 8.48
C SER A 95 40.24 -37.82 8.65
N ALA A 96 41.30 -38.48 9.09
CA ALA A 96 41.25 -39.92 9.28
C ALA A 96 42.13 -40.35 10.45
N GLU A 97 41.76 -41.47 11.06
CA GLU A 97 42.43 -42.07 12.20
C GLU A 97 42.59 -43.58 11.96
N SER A 98 43.73 -44.13 12.32
CA SER A 98 44.02 -45.55 12.20
C SER A 98 44.76 -46.07 13.41
N THR A 99 44.46 -47.32 13.79
CA THR A 99 45.01 -48.03 14.93
C THR A 99 45.49 -49.41 14.51
N GLY A 100 46.68 -49.82 14.94
CA GLY A 100 47.23 -51.15 14.64
C GLY A 100 47.96 -51.79 15.82
N ASN A 101 48.09 -53.11 15.83
CA ASN A 101 48.81 -53.90 16.84
C ASN A 101 49.88 -54.78 16.17
N GLU A 102 51.12 -54.29 16.06
CA GLU A 102 52.25 -55.09 15.54
C GLU A 102 53.21 -55.52 16.68
N SER A 103 53.19 -54.81 17.81
CA SER A 103 53.95 -55.14 19.04
C SER A 103 53.54 -54.27 20.24
N GLY A 104 52.33 -53.69 20.15
CA GLY A 104 51.78 -52.64 21.00
C GLY A 104 50.77 -51.83 20.18
N GLN A 105 49.82 -51.14 20.84
CA GLN A 105 48.82 -50.33 20.14
C GLN A 105 49.44 -49.03 19.63
N ILE A 106 49.41 -48.84 18.32
CA ILE A 106 49.87 -47.59 17.66
C ILE A 106 48.65 -46.89 17.07
N THR A 107 48.48 -45.61 17.35
CA THR A 107 47.42 -44.75 16.78
C THR A 107 48.04 -43.67 15.89
N HIS A 108 47.56 -43.53 14.66
CA HIS A 108 47.90 -42.46 13.73
C HIS A 108 46.65 -41.65 13.40
N ALA A 109 46.73 -40.33 13.56
CA ALA A 109 45.69 -39.41 13.10
C ALA A 109 46.28 -38.49 12.03
N SER A 110 45.57 -38.33 10.91
CA SER A 110 45.94 -37.39 9.87
C SER A 110 44.80 -36.45 9.49
N THR A 111 45.15 -35.22 9.16
CA THR A 111 44.23 -34.24 8.55
C THR A 111 44.87 -33.64 7.31
N LYS A 112 44.06 -33.44 6.27
CA LYS A 112 44.43 -32.75 5.03
C LYS A 112 43.33 -31.75 4.70
N SER A 113 43.65 -30.48 4.52
CA SER A 113 42.64 -29.46 4.15
C SER A 113 43.20 -28.46 3.15
N LEU A 114 42.38 -28.04 2.19
CA LEU A 114 42.73 -26.98 1.25
C LEU A 114 42.74 -25.62 1.97
N GLY A 115 43.93 -25.03 2.10
CA GLY A 115 44.16 -23.69 2.63
C GLY A 115 44.27 -22.63 1.53
N ALA A 116 45.13 -21.61 1.72
CA ALA A 116 45.42 -20.54 0.76
C ALA A 116 46.14 -21.04 -0.52
N GLY A 117 45.51 -21.94 -1.28
CA GLY A 117 46.05 -22.54 -2.50
C GLY A 117 47.01 -23.72 -2.30
N SER A 118 47.17 -24.22 -1.07
CA SER A 118 48.02 -25.39 -0.74
C SER A 118 47.34 -26.32 0.25
N TYR A 119 47.76 -27.59 0.30
CA TYR A 119 47.30 -28.53 1.33
C TYR A 119 48.09 -28.35 2.62
N VAL A 120 47.38 -28.26 3.73
CA VAL A 120 47.96 -28.39 5.07
C VAL A 120 47.77 -29.82 5.52
N ASN A 121 48.87 -30.51 5.83
CA ASN A 121 48.84 -31.87 6.36
C ASN A 121 49.30 -31.87 7.83
N THR A 122 48.61 -32.64 8.65
CA THR A 122 49.02 -32.90 10.04
C THR A 122 49.08 -34.39 10.28
N LEU A 123 50.14 -34.90 10.91
CA LEU A 123 50.28 -36.28 11.37
C LEU A 123 50.85 -36.27 12.79
N GLY A 124 50.04 -36.67 13.77
CA GLY A 124 50.38 -36.52 15.20
C GLY A 124 50.69 -35.06 15.56
N ASN A 125 51.87 -34.78 16.11
CA ASN A 125 52.33 -33.42 16.43
C ASN A 125 53.07 -32.72 15.27
N THR A 126 53.25 -33.40 14.13
CA THR A 126 54.00 -32.86 12.99
C THR A 126 53.03 -32.23 11.99
N ARG A 127 53.32 -30.99 11.59
CA ARG A 127 52.54 -30.24 10.59
C ARG A 127 53.45 -29.83 9.44
N TRP A 128 53.02 -30.04 8.21
CA TRP A 128 53.73 -29.57 7.02
C TRP A 128 52.76 -29.01 5.97
N HIS A 129 53.32 -28.25 5.04
CA HIS A 129 52.61 -27.64 3.94
C HIS A 129 53.13 -28.22 2.64
N ASP A 130 52.23 -28.81 1.84
CA ASP A 130 52.56 -29.18 0.47
C ASP A 130 52.36 -27.92 -0.39
N ILE A 131 53.45 -27.13 -0.50
CA ILE A 131 53.48 -25.96 -1.38
C ILE A 131 53.76 -26.47 -2.78
N TYR A 132 52.74 -26.50 -3.63
CA TYR A 132 52.92 -26.79 -5.05
C TYR A 132 53.74 -25.64 -5.68
N PRO A 133 54.81 -25.94 -6.44
CA PRO A 133 55.58 -24.92 -7.14
C PRO A 133 54.69 -24.05 -8.04
N PRO A 134 55.06 -22.79 -8.33
CA PRO A 134 54.23 -21.84 -9.09
C PRO A 134 53.89 -22.24 -10.54
N HIS A 135 54.39 -23.39 -11.02
CA HIS A 135 54.09 -23.95 -12.33
C HIS A 135 53.16 -25.18 -12.30
N PHE A 136 52.69 -25.61 -11.12
CA PHE A 136 51.76 -26.73 -10.99
C PHE A 136 50.29 -26.27 -11.03
N THR A 137 49.43 -27.12 -11.58
CA THR A 137 47.97 -26.95 -11.60
C THR A 137 47.46 -26.79 -10.16
N PRO A 138 46.55 -25.83 -9.87
CA PRO A 138 46.01 -25.66 -8.51
C PRO A 138 45.35 -26.97 -8.04
N PRO A 139 45.33 -27.27 -6.73
CA PRO A 139 44.71 -28.50 -6.22
C PRO A 139 43.26 -28.72 -6.69
N SER A 140 42.54 -27.64 -7.00
CA SER A 140 41.20 -27.66 -7.60
C SER A 140 41.14 -28.14 -9.06
N ALA A 141 42.27 -28.53 -9.64
CA ALA A 141 42.40 -29.12 -10.97
C ALA A 141 42.66 -30.63 -10.92
N GLU A 142 43.18 -31.17 -9.81
CA GLU A 142 43.39 -32.61 -9.65
C GLU A 142 42.06 -33.29 -9.28
N ALA A 143 41.54 -34.13 -10.16
CA ALA A 143 40.31 -34.87 -9.88
C ALA A 143 40.58 -36.02 -8.91
N ASP A 144 40.20 -35.92 -7.64
CA ASP A 144 40.30 -37.00 -6.64
C ASP A 144 39.08 -37.93 -6.64
N ALA A 145 37.96 -37.48 -7.22
CA ALA A 145 36.80 -38.29 -7.52
C ALA A 145 36.18 -37.89 -8.86
N GLU A 146 35.57 -38.84 -9.56
CA GLU A 146 34.87 -38.60 -10.82
C GLU A 146 33.50 -39.25 -10.82
N LEU A 147 32.46 -38.45 -11.08
CA LEU A 147 31.14 -38.96 -11.38
C LEU A 147 30.95 -39.03 -12.90
N ILE A 148 30.77 -40.24 -13.42
CA ILE A 148 30.64 -40.52 -14.86
C ILE A 148 29.21 -40.97 -15.14
N ARG A 149 28.49 -40.26 -16.00
CA ARG A 149 27.13 -40.63 -16.39
C ARG A 149 27.15 -41.88 -17.27
N THR A 150 26.33 -42.88 -16.93
CA THR A 150 26.11 -44.09 -17.71
C THR A 150 24.71 -44.07 -18.35
N ALA A 151 24.40 -45.05 -19.21
CA ALA A 151 23.08 -45.16 -19.84
C ALA A 151 21.94 -45.53 -18.86
N LYS A 152 22.25 -45.97 -17.63
CA LYS A 152 21.27 -46.46 -16.64
C LYS A 152 21.37 -45.76 -15.28
N GLY A 153 22.23 -44.74 -15.17
CA GLY A 153 22.61 -44.15 -13.89
C GLY A 153 23.95 -43.45 -13.98
N ALA A 154 24.76 -43.47 -12.93
CA ALA A 154 26.12 -42.96 -12.95
C ALA A 154 27.06 -43.85 -12.15
N ARG A 155 28.34 -43.67 -12.40
CA ARG A 155 29.42 -44.32 -11.70
C ARG A 155 30.25 -43.25 -11.00
N LEU A 156 30.29 -43.28 -9.68
CA LEU A 156 31.23 -42.49 -8.90
C LEU A 156 32.50 -43.31 -8.68
N VAL A 157 33.63 -42.77 -9.13
CA VAL A 157 34.96 -43.37 -8.99
C VAL A 157 35.77 -42.51 -8.03
N LEU A 158 36.19 -43.07 -6.89
CA LEU A 158 37.10 -42.42 -5.96
C LEU A 158 38.53 -42.86 -6.27
N LYS A 159 39.51 -41.95 -6.29
CA LYS A 159 40.91 -42.30 -6.51
C LYS A 159 41.60 -42.92 -5.28
N GLY A 160 40.97 -42.83 -4.11
CA GLY A 160 41.43 -43.42 -2.87
C GLY A 160 40.40 -43.30 -1.75
N ILE A 161 40.71 -43.94 -0.61
CA ILE A 161 39.91 -43.88 0.61
C ILE A 161 40.53 -42.83 1.55
N PRO A 162 39.72 -42.06 2.31
CA PRO A 162 40.24 -41.26 3.40
C PRO A 162 40.74 -42.14 4.56
N CYS A 163 41.98 -42.60 4.51
CA CYS A 163 42.59 -43.42 5.57
C CYS A 163 44.09 -43.09 5.75
N PRO A 164 44.62 -42.89 6.98
CA PRO A 164 46.04 -42.69 7.23
C PRO A 164 46.78 -44.01 7.31
N HIS A 165 48.04 -44.00 6.93
CA HIS A 165 48.93 -45.13 7.11
C HIS A 165 49.37 -45.32 8.58
N VAL A 166 49.53 -46.56 9.07
CA VAL A 166 50.03 -46.88 10.43
C VAL A 166 51.39 -47.60 10.33
N GLY A 167 52.49 -46.90 10.60
CA GLY A 167 53.85 -47.47 10.48
C GLY A 167 54.29 -47.76 9.05
N ASP A 168 55.16 -48.78 8.86
CA ASP A 168 55.63 -49.27 7.54
C ASP A 168 54.60 -50.15 6.80
N ALA A 169 53.40 -50.32 7.35
CA ALA A 169 52.26 -50.93 6.68
C ALA A 169 51.16 -49.88 6.46
N PRO A 170 50.55 -49.83 5.26
CA PRO A 170 49.34 -50.65 5.09
C PRO A 170 49.03 -51.08 3.64
N PHE A 171 50.01 -51.11 2.73
CA PHE A 171 49.82 -51.71 1.40
C PHE A 171 50.96 -52.65 0.99
N HIS A 172 51.97 -52.85 1.84
CA HIS A 172 53.12 -53.67 1.48
C HIS A 172 53.01 -55.13 1.95
N VAL A 173 52.30 -55.43 3.04
CA VAL A 173 52.15 -56.83 3.53
C VAL A 173 50.94 -57.54 2.90
N LEU A 174 49.78 -56.87 2.84
CA LEU A 174 48.54 -57.37 2.23
C LEU A 174 47.97 -56.40 1.17
N GLY A 175 48.83 -55.75 0.38
CA GLY A 175 48.40 -54.82 -0.68
C GLY A 175 47.28 -55.39 -1.54
N ILE A 176 46.55 -54.56 -2.28
CA ILE A 176 45.47 -55.02 -3.19
C ILE A 176 45.91 -56.22 -4.06
N ASP A 177 47.19 -56.31 -4.40
CA ASP A 177 47.77 -57.41 -5.17
C ASP A 177 47.99 -58.72 -4.40
N ASN A 178 47.96 -58.68 -3.06
CA ASN A 178 48.08 -59.82 -2.14
C ASN A 178 46.71 -60.35 -1.68
N LEU A 179 45.61 -59.72 -2.11
CA LEU A 179 44.25 -60.20 -1.90
C LEU A 179 43.84 -61.20 -2.98
N LYS A 180 42.96 -62.15 -2.63
CA LYS A 180 42.35 -63.11 -3.56
C LYS A 180 41.17 -62.46 -4.30
N ILE A 181 41.49 -61.45 -5.11
CA ILE A 181 40.52 -60.66 -5.87
C ILE A 181 40.90 -60.61 -7.35
N THR A 182 39.89 -60.62 -8.21
CA THR A 182 40.03 -60.46 -9.65
C THR A 182 40.35 -59.01 -10.03
N GLU A 183 40.93 -58.78 -11.21
CA GLU A 183 41.15 -57.42 -11.75
C GLU A 183 39.84 -56.62 -11.86
N ALA A 184 38.71 -57.29 -12.11
CA ALA A 184 37.40 -56.65 -12.13
C ALA A 184 36.93 -56.21 -10.73
N GLU A 185 37.26 -56.95 -9.68
CA GLU A 185 36.97 -56.58 -8.29
C GLU A 185 37.88 -55.46 -7.80
N LYS A 186 39.17 -55.48 -8.18
CA LYS A 186 40.12 -54.37 -7.96
C LYS A 186 39.59 -53.07 -8.57
N ALA A 187 39.20 -53.09 -9.84
CA ALA A 187 38.68 -51.92 -10.54
C ALA A 187 37.37 -51.37 -9.92
N ARG A 188 36.60 -52.22 -9.24
CA ARG A 188 35.34 -51.83 -8.59
C ARG A 188 35.53 -51.38 -7.14
N LEU A 189 36.70 -51.55 -6.54
CA LEU A 189 36.90 -51.36 -5.10
C LEU A 189 36.46 -49.97 -4.63
N TYR A 190 36.81 -48.95 -5.41
CA TYR A 190 36.48 -47.53 -5.14
C TYR A 190 35.38 -46.98 -6.06
N THR A 191 34.57 -47.89 -6.61
CA THR A 191 33.49 -47.54 -7.52
C THR A 191 32.14 -47.73 -6.85
N VAL A 192 31.32 -46.67 -6.86
CA VAL A 192 29.92 -46.69 -6.43
C VAL A 192 29.03 -46.50 -7.65
N GLU A 193 28.19 -47.49 -7.92
CA GLU A 193 27.17 -47.40 -8.97
C GLU A 193 25.91 -46.76 -8.38
N LEU A 194 25.38 -45.76 -9.07
CA LEU A 194 24.22 -44.97 -8.69
C LEU A 194 23.13 -45.12 -9.75
N SER A 195 21.92 -45.48 -9.33
CA SER A 195 20.73 -45.55 -10.18
C SER A 195 20.18 -44.15 -10.53
N GLU A 196 19.30 -44.07 -11.53
CA GLU A 196 18.56 -42.84 -11.85
C GLU A 196 17.83 -42.24 -10.64
N ALA A 197 17.21 -43.08 -9.80
CA ALA A 197 16.48 -42.64 -8.61
C ALA A 197 17.43 -42.06 -7.54
N GLU A 198 18.63 -42.63 -7.39
CA GLU A 198 19.68 -42.13 -6.50
C GLU A 198 20.27 -40.80 -7.02
N LEU A 199 20.40 -40.63 -8.34
CA LEU A 199 20.81 -39.36 -8.94
C LEU A 199 19.74 -38.26 -8.81
N ALA A 200 18.46 -38.63 -8.94
CA ALA A 200 17.36 -37.69 -8.71
C ALA A 200 17.31 -37.22 -7.25
N SER A 201 17.82 -38.02 -6.30
CA SER A 201 17.90 -37.71 -4.87
C SER A 201 19.28 -37.23 -4.43
N TRP A 202 20.14 -36.74 -5.36
CA TRP A 202 21.52 -36.32 -5.06
C TRP A 202 21.66 -35.35 -3.87
N GLY A 203 20.68 -34.49 -3.59
CA GLY A 203 20.75 -33.60 -2.42
C GLY A 203 20.64 -34.30 -1.05
N GLN A 204 20.27 -35.57 -1.00
CA GLN A 204 19.99 -36.38 0.20
C GLN A 204 20.50 -37.83 0.09
N LEU A 205 21.26 -38.15 -0.96
CA LEU A 205 21.70 -39.51 -1.23
C LEU A 205 22.67 -39.95 -0.12
N THR A 206 22.39 -41.11 0.45
CA THR A 206 23.32 -41.87 1.31
C THR A 206 23.44 -43.27 0.72
N LYS A 207 24.66 -43.68 0.38
CA LYS A 207 24.96 -44.98 -0.22
C LYS A 207 26.13 -45.63 0.49
N THR A 208 25.89 -46.79 1.11
CA THR A 208 26.95 -47.58 1.74
C THR A 208 27.39 -48.71 0.82
N LEU A 209 28.70 -48.93 0.78
CA LEU A 209 29.37 -50.01 0.10
C LEU A 209 30.18 -50.80 1.13
N ASP A 210 29.79 -52.05 1.38
CA ASP A 210 30.51 -52.96 2.28
C ASP A 210 31.12 -54.11 1.48
N ARG A 211 32.40 -54.39 1.71
CA ARG A 211 33.16 -55.45 1.04
C ARG A 211 34.13 -56.14 2.00
N THR A 212 34.41 -57.41 1.75
CA THR A 212 35.37 -58.20 2.51
C THR A 212 36.11 -59.14 1.57
N PHE A 213 37.42 -59.18 1.69
CA PHE A 213 38.32 -59.92 0.83
C PHE A 213 39.26 -60.77 1.65
N GLN A 214 39.50 -61.99 1.19
CA GLN A 214 40.48 -62.89 1.79
C GLN A 214 41.87 -62.63 1.22
N ALA A 215 42.90 -62.76 2.03
CA ALA A 215 44.28 -62.75 1.55
C ALA A 215 44.57 -63.99 0.69
N LYS A 216 45.62 -63.91 -0.14
CA LYS A 216 46.17 -65.11 -0.78
C LYS A 216 46.73 -66.06 0.30
N PRO A 217 46.75 -67.40 0.03
CA PRO A 217 47.12 -68.40 1.02
C PRO A 217 48.47 -68.16 1.71
N GLU A 218 49.44 -67.60 1.00
CA GLU A 218 50.79 -67.31 1.48
C GLU A 218 50.90 -66.17 2.51
N PHE A 219 49.89 -65.31 2.63
CA PHE A 219 49.88 -64.20 3.60
C PHE A 219 48.90 -64.43 4.77
N GLY A 220 47.81 -65.18 4.55
CA GLY A 220 46.76 -65.42 5.54
C GLY A 220 45.96 -64.16 5.93
N GLY A 221 44.76 -64.35 6.49
CA GLY A 221 43.93 -63.26 6.98
C GLY A 221 42.93 -62.64 5.98
N PHE A 222 42.38 -61.48 6.33
CA PHE A 222 41.33 -60.80 5.55
C PHE A 222 41.40 -59.28 5.68
N VAL A 223 40.82 -58.59 4.69
CA VAL A 223 40.61 -57.14 4.68
C VAL A 223 39.13 -56.86 4.50
N SER A 224 38.58 -56.00 5.34
CA SER A 224 37.21 -55.48 5.26
C SER A 224 37.23 -53.98 4.97
N TYR A 225 36.34 -53.55 4.09
CA TYR A 225 36.20 -52.17 3.69
C TYR A 225 34.72 -51.80 3.66
N SER A 226 34.39 -50.68 4.31
CA SER A 226 33.08 -50.05 4.28
C SER A 226 33.24 -48.60 3.89
N ALA A 227 32.49 -48.11 2.91
CA ALA A 227 32.40 -46.68 2.64
C ALA A 227 30.96 -46.23 2.47
N THR A 228 30.61 -45.18 3.21
CA THR A 228 29.35 -44.46 3.10
C THR A 228 29.60 -43.16 2.35
N VAL A 229 29.02 -43.09 1.15
CA VAL A 229 28.98 -41.89 0.34
C VAL A 229 27.70 -41.13 0.65
N THR A 230 27.83 -39.86 1.03
CA THR A 230 26.72 -38.94 1.25
C THR A 230 26.87 -37.74 0.35
N THR A 231 25.81 -37.25 -0.28
CA THR A 231 25.89 -36.05 -1.12
C THR A 231 24.91 -34.99 -0.63
N THR A 232 25.30 -33.73 -0.75
CA THR A 232 24.48 -32.57 -0.36
C THR A 232 24.53 -31.50 -1.44
N LEU A 233 23.45 -30.72 -1.54
CA LEU A 233 23.42 -29.46 -2.28
C LEU A 233 23.24 -28.37 -1.22
N PRO A 234 24.18 -27.42 -1.04
CA PRO A 234 23.99 -26.32 -0.13
C PRO A 234 22.72 -25.56 -0.51
N ASP A 235 21.74 -25.49 0.38
CA ASP A 235 20.52 -24.72 0.12
C ASP A 235 20.82 -23.24 0.37
N LEU A 236 20.95 -22.47 -0.71
CA LEU A 236 21.20 -21.03 -0.63
C LEU A 236 20.01 -20.28 0.01
N GLY A 237 18.83 -20.90 -0.01
CA GLY A 237 17.59 -20.35 0.52
C GLY A 237 16.97 -19.27 -0.40
N ASP A 238 15.65 -19.30 -0.50
CA ASP A 238 14.82 -18.22 -1.04
C ASP A 238 14.32 -17.35 0.12
N VAL A 239 14.03 -16.07 -0.13
CA VAL A 239 13.37 -15.19 0.85
C VAL A 239 11.89 -15.15 0.55
N ASP A 240 11.06 -15.53 1.52
CA ASP A 240 9.62 -15.28 1.49
C ASP A 240 9.31 -14.02 2.28
N VAL A 241 8.49 -13.15 1.69
CA VAL A 241 8.04 -11.91 2.31
C VAL A 241 6.56 -12.01 2.64
N GLU A 242 6.21 -11.57 3.84
CA GLU A 242 4.84 -11.46 4.31
C GLU A 242 4.57 -10.02 4.76
N VAL A 243 3.45 -9.45 4.31
CA VAL A 243 2.97 -8.14 4.75
C VAL A 243 1.71 -8.34 5.58
N ALA A 244 1.78 -8.04 6.87
CA ALA A 244 0.70 -8.31 7.82
C ALA A 244 -0.54 -7.49 7.47
N GLY A 245 -1.66 -8.17 7.18
CA GLY A 245 -2.93 -7.52 6.86
C GLY A 245 -2.97 -6.80 5.51
N TYR A 246 -2.04 -7.11 4.59
CA TYR A 246 -1.86 -6.41 3.32
C TYR A 246 -3.14 -6.14 2.53
N GLU A 247 -3.98 -7.17 2.39
CA GLU A 247 -5.24 -7.11 1.62
C GLU A 247 -6.24 -6.08 2.15
N ASN A 248 -6.13 -5.68 3.42
CA ASN A 248 -7.05 -4.76 4.07
C ASN A 248 -6.38 -3.49 4.60
N TRP A 249 -5.06 -3.35 4.43
CA TRP A 249 -4.33 -2.23 5.01
C TRP A 249 -4.55 -0.96 4.18
N ILE A 250 -5.08 0.06 4.84
CA ILE A 250 -5.27 1.39 4.29
C ILE A 250 -4.44 2.37 5.14
N PRO A 251 -3.57 3.20 4.54
CA PRO A 251 -2.82 4.22 5.27
C PRO A 251 -3.75 5.20 5.99
N LEU A 252 -3.33 5.62 7.18
CA LEU A 252 -3.97 6.67 7.96
C LEU A 252 -2.96 7.77 8.29
N GLY A 253 -3.42 9.01 8.24
CA GLY A 253 -2.72 10.14 8.82
C GLY A 253 -3.07 10.34 10.29
N ASN A 254 -2.40 11.30 10.95
CA ASN A 254 -2.67 11.66 12.34
C ASN A 254 -3.13 13.12 12.42
N LEU A 255 -4.41 13.34 12.74
CA LEU A 255 -4.97 14.69 12.83
C LEU A 255 -4.50 15.49 14.05
N GLU A 256 -4.11 14.79 15.13
CA GLU A 256 -3.71 15.45 16.37
C GLU A 256 -2.24 15.86 16.35
N ASP A 257 -1.39 15.03 15.74
CA ASP A 257 0.05 15.24 15.71
C ASP A 257 0.62 14.70 14.39
N GLU A 258 0.82 15.59 13.42
CA GLU A 258 1.36 15.23 12.09
C GLU A 258 2.80 14.68 12.14
N ALA A 259 3.51 14.86 13.27
CA ALA A 259 4.83 14.28 13.47
C ALA A 259 4.78 12.81 13.93
N LYS A 260 3.57 12.28 14.21
CA LYS A 260 3.33 10.87 14.55
C LYS A 260 2.60 10.16 13.41
N PRO A 261 2.87 8.85 13.22
CA PRO A 261 2.13 8.10 12.23
C PRO A 261 0.66 7.93 12.64
N GLY A 262 -0.22 7.80 11.64
CA GLY A 262 -1.62 7.44 11.87
C GLY A 262 -1.77 5.94 12.07
N ASN A 263 -1.09 5.13 11.26
CA ASN A 263 -0.97 3.69 11.46
C ASN A 263 0.32 3.13 10.85
N THR A 264 0.54 1.83 11.02
CA THR A 264 1.74 1.12 10.55
C THR A 264 1.38 -0.20 9.90
N VAL A 265 2.25 -0.71 9.03
CA VAL A 265 2.18 -2.08 8.49
C VAL A 265 3.49 -2.81 8.75
N LYS A 266 3.39 -4.09 9.13
CA LYS A 266 4.52 -4.95 9.46
C LYS A 266 4.88 -5.83 8.27
N VAL A 267 6.15 -5.83 7.89
CA VAL A 267 6.70 -6.66 6.81
C VAL A 267 7.73 -7.62 7.39
N THR A 268 7.58 -8.90 7.14
CA THR A 268 8.49 -9.95 7.63
C THR A 268 9.13 -10.64 6.44
N ALA A 269 10.46 -10.63 6.38
CA ALA A 269 11.25 -11.37 5.40
C ALA A 269 11.89 -12.58 6.08
N ARG A 270 11.69 -13.79 5.55
CA ARG A 270 12.20 -15.05 6.12
C ARG A 270 12.92 -15.87 5.08
N LEU A 271 14.08 -16.43 5.44
CA LEU A 271 14.73 -17.45 4.64
C LEU A 271 13.91 -18.75 4.65
N ARG A 272 13.75 -19.36 3.49
CA ARG A 272 13.13 -20.67 3.27
C ARG A 272 13.98 -21.51 2.34
N ALA A 273 13.87 -22.83 2.48
CA ALA A 273 14.56 -23.75 1.61
C ALA A 273 14.15 -23.49 0.15
N THR A 274 15.09 -23.63 -0.78
CA THR A 274 14.79 -23.46 -2.20
C THR A 274 13.80 -24.56 -2.62
N GLY A 275 12.63 -24.17 -3.12
CA GLY A 275 11.51 -25.06 -3.44
C GLY A 275 10.72 -25.61 -2.22
N GLU A 276 9.66 -26.39 -2.46
CA GLU A 276 8.79 -26.97 -1.41
C GLU A 276 9.45 -28.14 -0.64
N SER A 277 10.75 -28.04 -0.32
CA SER A 277 11.50 -29.18 0.23
C SER A 277 11.43 -29.34 1.75
N GLY A 278 10.76 -28.43 2.48
CA GLY A 278 10.62 -28.52 3.95
C GLY A 278 11.96 -28.59 4.71
N ARG A 279 13.08 -28.32 4.04
CA ARG A 279 14.42 -28.35 4.64
C ARG A 279 14.60 -27.16 5.58
N LYS A 280 15.39 -27.36 6.63
CA LYS A 280 15.93 -26.25 7.41
C LYS A 280 16.99 -25.54 6.57
N VAL A 281 16.87 -24.22 6.47
CA VAL A 281 17.92 -23.37 5.92
C VAL A 281 18.89 -23.09 7.06
N ASP A 282 20.13 -23.56 6.94
CA ASP A 282 21.21 -23.21 7.88
C ASP A 282 21.92 -21.90 7.46
N THR A 283 21.54 -21.35 6.30
CA THR A 283 22.03 -20.07 5.77
C THR A 283 21.46 -18.89 6.57
N GLN A 284 22.23 -17.80 6.66
CA GLN A 284 21.82 -16.51 7.20
C GLN A 284 22.10 -15.42 6.15
N ALA A 285 21.32 -14.34 6.18
CA ALA A 285 21.39 -13.25 5.22
C ALA A 285 21.29 -11.87 5.87
N GLU A 286 21.95 -10.89 5.27
CA GLU A 286 21.73 -9.48 5.56
C GLU A 286 20.51 -9.00 4.75
N PHE A 287 19.51 -8.45 5.42
CA PHE A 287 18.32 -7.89 4.78
C PHE A 287 18.43 -6.38 4.70
N THR A 288 18.14 -5.81 3.54
CA THR A 288 18.00 -4.37 3.32
C THR A 288 16.59 -4.06 2.81
N PHE A 289 15.96 -3.08 3.45
CA PHE A 289 14.62 -2.58 3.15
C PHE A 289 14.72 -1.14 2.69
N GLU A 290 14.11 -0.81 1.55
CA GLU A 290 14.18 0.53 0.96
C GLU A 290 12.82 0.99 0.45
N LEU A 291 12.36 2.17 0.89
CA LEU A 291 11.20 2.84 0.32
C LEU A 291 11.61 3.71 -0.87
N THR A 292 10.96 3.45 -2.01
CA THR A 292 11.10 4.18 -3.28
C THR A 292 9.74 4.68 -3.74
N ASP A 293 9.73 5.69 -4.63
CA ASP A 293 8.50 6.27 -5.20
C ASP A 293 7.44 6.61 -4.14
N ILE A 294 7.85 7.33 -3.11
CA ILE A 294 7.01 7.66 -1.96
C ILE A 294 6.24 8.94 -2.24
N SER A 295 4.97 8.98 -1.85
CA SER A 295 4.17 10.20 -1.86
C SER A 295 4.73 11.27 -0.90
N GLN A 296 4.48 12.53 -1.23
CA GLN A 296 4.90 13.72 -0.46
C GLN A 296 3.78 14.77 -0.51
N GLU A 297 2.57 14.32 -0.20
CA GLU A 297 1.40 15.18 -0.29
C GLU A 297 1.45 16.27 0.80
N PRO A 298 1.05 17.53 0.52
CA PRO A 298 1.08 18.57 1.55
C PRO A 298 0.06 18.29 2.66
N GLY A 299 0.56 18.02 3.86
CA GLY A 299 -0.21 17.74 5.08
C GLY A 299 -0.55 16.26 5.26
N VAL A 300 -1.45 15.94 6.18
CA VAL A 300 -1.89 14.56 6.44
C VAL A 300 -3.14 14.18 5.64
N CYS A 301 -3.86 15.18 5.14
CA CYS A 301 -4.99 15.06 4.21
C CYS A 301 -5.14 16.34 3.39
N LEU A 302 -6.19 16.47 2.57
CA LEU A 302 -6.30 17.56 1.59
C LEU A 302 -6.25 18.98 2.15
N ASN A 303 -6.65 19.21 3.40
CA ASN A 303 -6.83 20.54 3.96
C ASN A 303 -6.27 20.68 5.39
N TRP A 304 -5.46 19.72 5.85
CA TRP A 304 -4.89 19.74 7.20
C TRP A 304 -3.47 19.16 7.25
N PRO A 305 -2.56 19.76 8.06
CA PRO A 305 -2.74 21.05 8.73
C PRO A 305 -2.69 22.22 7.74
N THR A 306 -3.01 23.40 8.26
CA THR A 306 -3.05 24.65 7.49
C THR A 306 -1.66 25.14 7.10
N LYS A 307 -0.62 24.66 7.78
CA LYS A 307 0.80 24.92 7.48
C LYS A 307 1.58 23.60 7.54
N PRO A 308 1.47 22.76 6.51
CA PRO A 308 2.10 21.45 6.52
C PRO A 308 3.62 21.55 6.44
N ASP A 309 4.31 20.63 7.11
CA ASP A 309 5.73 20.39 6.89
C ASP A 309 5.94 19.79 5.49
N LEU A 310 6.79 20.41 4.68
CA LEU A 310 7.02 20.01 3.29
C LEU A 310 8.33 19.22 3.16
N GLY A 311 8.35 18.22 2.28
CA GLY A 311 9.57 17.55 1.85
C GLY A 311 9.92 16.25 2.58
N LYS A 312 9.07 15.76 3.47
CA LYS A 312 9.16 14.40 4.02
C LYS A 312 8.22 13.45 3.29
N GLY A 313 8.62 12.19 3.16
CA GLY A 313 7.76 11.16 2.58
C GLY A 313 6.59 10.81 3.49
N ASP A 314 5.46 10.41 2.92
CA ASP A 314 4.27 10.04 3.68
C ASP A 314 4.35 8.61 4.23
N LEU A 315 5.23 7.77 3.68
CA LEU A 315 5.66 6.50 4.27
C LEU A 315 7.10 6.62 4.78
N ARG A 316 7.35 6.14 6.00
CA ARG A 316 8.67 6.25 6.65
C ARG A 316 9.10 4.98 7.37
N LEU A 317 10.38 4.67 7.29
CA LEU A 317 11.08 3.62 8.03
C LEU A 317 11.76 4.21 9.27
N ARG A 318 10.95 4.62 10.24
CA ARG A 318 11.45 5.30 11.44
C ARG A 318 12.22 4.36 12.36
N GLN A 319 13.31 4.88 12.95
CA GLN A 319 14.16 4.11 13.86
C GLN A 319 13.46 3.73 15.17
N ALA A 320 12.53 4.55 15.66
CA ALA A 320 11.82 4.28 16.90
C ALA A 320 10.98 2.98 16.83
N GLU A 321 10.35 2.73 15.68
CA GLU A 321 9.55 1.53 15.41
C GLU A 321 10.42 0.35 14.92
N ASN A 322 11.70 0.60 14.59
CA ASN A 322 12.62 -0.38 13.97
C ASN A 322 13.97 -0.48 14.71
N ALA A 323 13.99 -0.39 16.04
CA ALA A 323 15.23 -0.33 16.84
C ALA A 323 16.24 -1.48 16.62
N GLY A 324 15.76 -2.64 16.15
CA GLY A 324 16.56 -3.81 15.78
C GLY A 324 17.35 -3.67 14.47
N LEU A 325 17.01 -2.69 13.64
CA LEU A 325 17.65 -2.42 12.34
C LEU A 325 18.62 -1.23 12.45
N GLU A 326 19.55 -1.16 11.50
CA GLU A 326 20.50 -0.08 11.29
C GLU A 326 19.97 0.87 10.22
N VAL A 327 20.09 2.17 10.47
CA VAL A 327 19.72 3.22 9.51
C VAL A 327 20.81 3.36 8.44
N VAL A 328 20.43 3.17 7.17
CA VAL A 328 21.29 3.47 6.02
C VAL A 328 20.96 4.85 5.46
N THR A 329 19.67 5.14 5.29
CA THR A 329 19.16 6.47 4.94
C THR A 329 17.96 6.74 5.83
N GLU A 330 17.99 7.88 6.51
CA GLU A 330 16.93 8.30 7.43
C GLU A 330 15.54 8.18 6.77
N ASP A 331 14.60 7.55 7.49
CA ASP A 331 13.22 7.29 7.08
C ASP A 331 13.01 6.50 5.77
N ARG A 332 14.07 6.12 5.06
CA ARG A 332 13.95 5.53 3.71
C ARG A 332 14.59 4.16 3.57
N LYS A 333 15.69 3.90 4.25
CA LYS A 333 16.46 2.67 4.04
C LYS A 333 17.04 2.14 5.34
N LEU A 334 16.65 0.92 5.68
CA LEU A 334 17.11 0.21 6.88
C LEU A 334 17.75 -1.13 6.50
N ARG A 335 18.64 -1.62 7.35
CA ARG A 335 19.37 -2.87 7.16
C ARG A 335 19.49 -3.66 8.46
N THR A 336 19.60 -4.97 8.41
CA THR A 336 19.89 -5.77 9.62
C THR A 336 21.30 -5.51 10.14
N LYS A 337 21.50 -5.59 11.47
CA LYS A 337 22.81 -5.39 12.12
C LYS A 337 23.82 -6.55 11.91
N GLY A 338 23.50 -7.46 11.00
CA GLY A 338 24.24 -8.69 10.74
C GLY A 338 23.42 -9.68 9.92
N LEU A 339 23.98 -10.89 9.75
CA LEU A 339 23.32 -11.99 9.06
C LEU A 339 22.28 -12.64 9.99
N VAL A 340 21.04 -12.73 9.53
CA VAL A 340 19.92 -13.32 10.26
C VAL A 340 19.10 -14.22 9.33
N GLN A 341 18.25 -15.07 9.89
CA GLN A 341 17.32 -15.90 9.08
C GLN A 341 15.99 -15.21 8.82
N GLU A 342 15.68 -14.21 9.63
CA GLU A 342 14.42 -13.48 9.60
C GLU A 342 14.65 -12.03 10.01
N ALA A 343 13.98 -11.12 9.33
CA ALA A 343 13.96 -9.71 9.65
C ALA A 343 12.53 -9.18 9.59
N THR A 344 12.20 -8.31 10.53
CA THR A 344 10.92 -7.61 10.59
C THR A 344 11.14 -6.13 10.41
N LEU A 345 10.36 -5.52 9.54
CA LEU A 345 10.28 -4.08 9.29
C LEU A 345 8.89 -3.56 9.66
N VAL A 346 8.82 -2.38 10.25
CA VAL A 346 7.58 -1.61 10.44
C VAL A 346 7.63 -0.38 9.56
N VAL A 347 6.67 -0.26 8.64
CA VAL A 347 6.47 0.92 7.78
C VAL A 347 5.38 1.79 8.40
N SER A 348 5.64 3.08 8.54
CA SER A 348 4.76 4.03 9.21
C SER A 348 4.12 4.99 8.20
N ALA A 349 2.79 5.17 8.25
CA ALA A 349 2.06 6.09 7.39
C ALA A 349 1.74 7.42 8.10
N PHE A 350 1.94 8.54 7.40
CA PHE A 350 1.75 9.90 7.89
C PHE A 350 0.64 10.67 7.16
N ASP A 351 0.19 10.17 6.00
CA ASP A 351 -0.92 10.73 5.23
C ASP A 351 -2.01 9.66 5.03
N TYR A 352 -3.28 10.07 4.95
CA TYR A 352 -4.43 9.18 4.73
C TYR A 352 -4.49 8.55 3.33
N ALA A 353 -3.64 9.00 2.40
CA ALA A 353 -3.41 8.41 1.09
C ALA A 353 -1.90 8.15 0.85
N ALA A 354 -1.12 7.93 1.91
CA ALA A 354 0.30 7.62 1.80
C ALA A 354 0.52 6.40 0.90
N TRP A 355 1.36 6.54 -0.12
CA TRP A 355 1.69 5.43 -1.03
C TRP A 355 3.19 5.37 -1.31
N GLY A 356 3.68 4.19 -1.68
CA GLY A 356 5.06 4.00 -2.12
C GLY A 356 5.41 2.54 -2.39
N VAL A 357 6.67 2.31 -2.75
CA VAL A 357 7.18 1.01 -3.16
C VAL A 357 8.27 0.55 -2.20
N LEU A 358 8.05 -0.58 -1.53
CA LEU A 358 9.03 -1.24 -0.67
C LEU A 358 9.87 -2.22 -1.48
N LYS A 359 11.17 -1.97 -1.59
CA LYS A 359 12.16 -2.89 -2.15
C LYS A 359 12.86 -3.66 -1.02
N ILE A 360 13.05 -4.95 -1.24
CA ILE A 360 13.69 -5.85 -0.29
C ILE A 360 14.81 -6.58 -1.02
N THR A 361 16.02 -6.52 -0.47
CA THR A 361 17.16 -7.27 -0.97
C THR A 361 17.77 -8.08 0.17
N ALA A 362 18.18 -9.31 -0.12
CA ALA A 362 18.87 -10.16 0.85
C ALA A 362 20.19 -10.66 0.26
N LYS A 363 21.26 -10.61 1.06
CA LYS A 363 22.59 -11.09 0.68
C LYS A 363 23.10 -12.11 1.67
N ASP A 364 23.65 -13.22 1.19
CA ASP A 364 24.27 -14.22 2.05
C ASP A 364 25.64 -13.75 2.60
N LYS A 365 26.30 -14.62 3.37
CA LYS A 365 27.64 -14.36 3.94
C LYS A 365 28.72 -14.08 2.90
N ASP A 366 28.55 -14.55 1.67
CA ASP A 366 29.51 -14.41 0.56
C ASP A 366 29.14 -13.20 -0.32
N GLY A 367 28.11 -12.43 0.07
CA GLY A 367 27.63 -11.24 -0.63
C GLY A 367 26.76 -11.54 -1.85
N LYS A 368 26.35 -12.79 -2.05
CA LYS A 368 25.48 -13.20 -3.16
C LYS A 368 24.03 -12.81 -2.85
N GLU A 369 23.35 -12.23 -3.84
CA GLU A 369 21.93 -11.90 -3.71
C GLU A 369 21.06 -13.16 -3.73
N LEU A 370 20.18 -13.26 -2.75
CA LEU A 370 19.19 -14.31 -2.62
C LEU A 370 17.91 -13.90 -3.33
N LYS A 371 17.20 -14.89 -3.88
CA LYS A 371 15.94 -14.65 -4.59
C LYS A 371 14.87 -14.23 -3.58
N VAL A 372 14.22 -13.10 -3.82
CA VAL A 372 13.10 -12.62 -2.99
C VAL A 372 11.77 -12.94 -3.67
N THR A 373 10.87 -13.52 -2.90
CA THR A 373 9.54 -13.94 -3.35
C THR A 373 8.45 -13.37 -2.44
N TYR A 374 7.33 -13.04 -3.06
CA TYR A 374 6.10 -12.61 -2.40
C TYR A 374 4.94 -13.41 -3.00
N HIS A 375 4.14 -14.11 -2.18
CA HIS A 375 3.08 -15.03 -2.64
C HIS A 375 3.53 -16.01 -3.75
N LYS A 376 4.73 -16.60 -3.61
CA LYS A 376 5.34 -17.51 -4.60
C LYS A 376 5.63 -16.86 -5.97
N GLN A 377 5.50 -15.55 -6.11
CA GLN A 377 5.92 -14.79 -7.28
C GLN A 377 7.23 -14.07 -6.99
N GLU A 378 8.11 -14.01 -7.97
CA GLU A 378 9.35 -13.25 -7.88
C GLU A 378 9.01 -11.76 -8.04
N LEU A 379 8.90 -11.07 -6.91
CA LEU A 379 8.62 -9.64 -6.83
C LEU A 379 9.70 -9.01 -5.97
N SER A 380 10.56 -8.22 -6.60
CA SER A 380 11.60 -7.45 -5.92
C SER A 380 11.07 -6.17 -5.26
N SER A 381 9.78 -5.87 -5.45
CA SER A 381 9.13 -4.66 -4.96
C SER A 381 7.66 -4.90 -4.61
N ILE A 382 7.21 -4.33 -3.49
CA ILE A 382 5.85 -4.42 -2.97
C ILE A 382 5.25 -3.01 -2.95
N GLN A 383 4.08 -2.82 -3.56
CA GLN A 383 3.33 -1.57 -3.45
C GLN A 383 2.72 -1.47 -2.04
N LEU A 384 2.78 -0.30 -1.41
CA LEU A 384 2.16 -0.04 -0.12
C LEU A 384 1.30 1.23 -0.27
N PRO A 385 -0.02 1.19 -0.04
CA PRO A 385 -0.85 0.00 0.18
C PRO A 385 -0.90 -0.92 -1.05
N LYS A 386 -1.65 -2.03 -0.94
CA LYS A 386 -1.97 -2.86 -2.10
C LYS A 386 -2.73 -2.01 -3.14
N ASP A 387 -2.18 -1.96 -4.35
CA ASP A 387 -2.65 -1.16 -5.48
C ASP A 387 -2.31 -1.89 -6.79
N GLU A 388 -3.20 -2.78 -7.23
CA GLU A 388 -2.99 -3.60 -8.43
C GLU A 388 -3.14 -2.80 -9.74
N ASP A 389 -4.02 -1.79 -9.76
CA ASP A 389 -4.28 -0.95 -10.93
C ASP A 389 -3.34 0.28 -11.05
N ARG A 390 -2.49 0.49 -10.03
CA ARG A 390 -1.46 1.54 -9.93
C ARG A 390 -2.03 2.95 -9.96
N ASN A 391 -3.22 3.13 -9.40
CA ASN A 391 -3.89 4.43 -9.32
C ASN A 391 -3.56 5.20 -8.02
N ARG A 392 -2.71 4.64 -7.14
CA ARG A 392 -2.29 5.17 -5.82
C ARG A 392 -3.37 5.15 -4.74
N ILE A 393 -4.40 4.32 -4.93
CA ILE A 393 -5.52 4.12 -4.01
C ILE A 393 -5.45 2.68 -3.52
N ALA A 394 -5.74 2.45 -2.24
CA ALA A 394 -5.78 1.09 -1.72
C ALA A 394 -6.93 0.30 -2.37
N ASP A 395 -6.61 -0.86 -2.94
CA ASP A 395 -7.60 -1.79 -3.50
C ASP A 395 -8.69 -2.14 -2.47
N ALA A 396 -8.29 -2.29 -1.20
CA ALA A 396 -9.20 -2.53 -0.08
C ALA A 396 -10.31 -1.47 0.02
N TRP A 397 -9.95 -0.20 -0.14
CA TRP A 397 -10.91 0.90 -0.11
C TRP A 397 -11.77 0.94 -1.37
N GLN A 398 -11.19 0.71 -2.55
CA GLN A 398 -11.96 0.67 -3.80
C GLN A 398 -13.00 -0.46 -3.78
N ALA A 399 -12.64 -1.63 -3.26
CA ALA A 399 -13.54 -2.75 -3.07
C ALA A 399 -14.67 -2.40 -2.08
N GLU A 400 -14.32 -1.83 -0.91
CA GLU A 400 -15.30 -1.38 0.09
C GLU A 400 -16.30 -0.38 -0.49
N LYS A 401 -15.84 0.57 -1.31
CA LYS A 401 -16.67 1.65 -1.88
C LYS A 401 -17.30 1.32 -3.23
N GLY A 402 -17.08 0.11 -3.76
CA GLY A 402 -17.64 -0.32 -5.05
C GLY A 402 -17.16 0.52 -6.24
N VAL A 403 -15.87 0.87 -6.25
CA VAL A 403 -15.17 1.62 -7.32
C VAL A 403 -13.84 0.96 -7.76
N PRO A 404 -13.72 -0.39 -7.84
CA PRO A 404 -12.51 -1.04 -8.33
C PRO A 404 -12.24 -0.67 -9.80
N GLY A 405 -10.97 -0.43 -10.13
CA GLY A 405 -10.51 -0.13 -11.49
C GLY A 405 -10.87 1.27 -12.01
N PHE A 406 -11.46 2.13 -11.18
CA PHE A 406 -11.71 3.52 -11.56
C PHE A 406 -10.41 4.33 -11.48
N PRO A 407 -10.13 5.23 -12.44
CA PRO A 407 -8.90 6.01 -12.41
C PRO A 407 -8.90 7.00 -11.23
N ALA A 408 -7.71 7.33 -10.73
CA ALA A 408 -7.50 8.30 -9.65
C ALA A 408 -8.15 9.67 -9.90
N SER A 409 -8.34 10.05 -11.17
CA SER A 409 -8.96 11.29 -11.61
C SER A 409 -10.49 11.24 -11.73
N TRP A 410 -11.12 10.09 -11.46
CA TRP A 410 -12.56 9.91 -11.62
C TRP A 410 -13.35 10.83 -10.68
N ASP A 411 -14.32 11.56 -11.23
CA ASP A 411 -15.21 12.46 -10.49
C ASP A 411 -16.57 12.52 -11.21
N GLU A 412 -17.25 11.38 -11.31
CA GLU A 412 -18.48 11.24 -12.09
C GLU A 412 -19.70 11.03 -11.18
N ALA A 413 -19.63 11.47 -9.92
CA ALA A 413 -20.76 11.39 -9.01
C ALA A 413 -21.96 12.19 -9.53
N GLU A 414 -23.17 11.64 -9.42
CA GLU A 414 -24.39 12.24 -9.94
C GLU A 414 -25.38 12.52 -8.81
N VAL A 415 -26.14 13.61 -8.97
CA VAL A 415 -27.26 13.95 -8.10
C VAL A 415 -28.43 14.38 -8.97
N ALA A 416 -29.62 13.84 -8.68
CA ALA A 416 -30.82 14.17 -9.42
C ALA A 416 -31.10 15.68 -9.41
N GLY A 417 -31.42 16.24 -10.57
CA GLY A 417 -31.67 17.67 -10.70
C GLY A 417 -30.42 18.52 -10.94
N GLN A 418 -29.21 17.96 -11.01
CA GLN A 418 -28.02 18.64 -11.52
C GLN A 418 -27.66 18.15 -12.91
N THR A 419 -27.26 19.06 -13.80
CA THR A 419 -26.85 18.71 -15.17
C THR A 419 -25.41 18.22 -15.25
N GLN A 420 -24.55 18.67 -14.33
CA GLN A 420 -23.13 18.32 -14.31
C GLN A 420 -22.87 17.11 -13.43
N LYS A 421 -21.88 16.31 -13.81
CA LYS A 421 -21.35 15.22 -12.99
C LYS A 421 -20.16 15.73 -12.17
N GLY A 422 -19.87 15.03 -11.08
CA GLY A 422 -18.76 15.34 -10.20
C GLY A 422 -19.01 16.52 -9.26
N ASP A 423 -18.17 16.60 -8.24
CA ASP A 423 -18.12 17.68 -7.24
C ASP A 423 -16.73 18.33 -7.17
N GLY A 424 -15.88 18.08 -8.15
CA GLY A 424 -14.52 18.60 -8.24
C GLY A 424 -13.52 17.87 -7.38
N LEU A 425 -13.93 16.83 -6.63
CA LEU A 425 -13.02 15.94 -5.92
C LEU A 425 -12.79 14.68 -6.74
N THR A 426 -11.56 14.51 -7.20
CA THR A 426 -11.16 13.24 -7.83
C THR A 426 -11.26 12.08 -6.86
N LEU A 427 -11.30 10.87 -7.40
CA LEU A 427 -11.34 9.64 -6.60
C LEU A 427 -10.17 9.57 -5.60
N PHE A 428 -8.96 9.96 -6.02
CA PHE A 428 -7.80 10.05 -5.14
C PHE A 428 -7.99 11.09 -4.04
N GLN A 429 -8.58 12.25 -4.34
CA GLN A 429 -8.88 13.27 -3.34
C GLN A 429 -9.94 12.79 -2.35
N LYS A 430 -11.00 12.12 -2.82
CA LYS A 430 -12.00 11.49 -1.94
C LYS A 430 -11.37 10.41 -1.07
N TYR A 431 -10.45 9.61 -1.60
CA TYR A 431 -9.67 8.61 -0.85
C TYR A 431 -8.74 9.25 0.20
N ARG A 432 -8.02 10.31 -0.15
CA ARG A 432 -7.16 11.04 0.79
C ARG A 432 -7.98 11.70 1.89
N GLY A 433 -9.17 12.19 1.56
CA GLY A 433 -10.09 12.78 2.51
C GLY A 433 -9.64 14.14 3.02
N LEU A 434 -10.37 14.65 4.01
CA LEU A 434 -10.26 16.02 4.48
C LEU A 434 -10.79 16.17 5.91
N VAL A 435 -10.46 17.28 6.56
CA VAL A 435 -11.00 17.69 7.85
C VAL A 435 -12.29 18.46 7.66
N VAL A 436 -13.31 18.05 8.41
CA VAL A 436 -14.61 18.72 8.55
C VAL A 436 -14.88 19.03 10.02
N LEU A 437 -15.87 19.87 10.27
CA LEU A 437 -16.33 20.18 11.62
C LEU A 437 -17.19 19.01 12.14
N GLY A 438 -16.74 18.38 13.22
CA GLY A 438 -17.46 17.32 13.95
C GLY A 438 -17.83 17.76 15.37
N ALA A 439 -18.46 16.86 16.14
CA ALA A 439 -18.96 17.14 17.50
C ALA A 439 -17.86 17.60 18.49
N GLY A 440 -16.59 17.27 18.23
CA GLY A 440 -15.42 17.66 19.04
C GLY A 440 -14.51 18.70 18.38
N GLY A 441 -14.97 19.40 17.35
CA GLY A 441 -14.14 20.34 16.57
C GLY A 441 -13.69 19.72 15.25
N ARG A 442 -12.46 19.20 15.16
CA ARG A 442 -11.93 18.59 13.92
C ARG A 442 -12.35 17.13 13.81
N SER A 443 -12.79 16.71 12.64
CA SER A 443 -13.04 15.30 12.31
C SER A 443 -12.48 14.98 10.93
N TYR A 444 -11.81 13.84 10.78
CA TYR A 444 -11.45 13.30 9.47
C TYR A 444 -12.70 12.81 8.75
N LEU A 445 -12.77 13.04 7.45
CA LEU A 445 -13.79 12.55 6.55
C LEU A 445 -13.11 12.03 5.28
N ARG A 446 -13.47 10.80 4.91
CA ARG A 446 -13.24 10.25 3.57
C ARG A 446 -14.58 10.21 2.83
N PRO A 447 -14.87 11.15 1.92
CA PRO A 447 -16.15 11.20 1.22
C PRO A 447 -16.50 9.92 0.47
N GLU A 448 -17.80 9.63 0.37
CA GLU A 448 -18.30 8.54 -0.47
C GLU A 448 -18.08 8.87 -1.95
N PRO A 449 -17.39 8.02 -2.74
CA PRO A 449 -16.95 8.39 -4.08
C PRO A 449 -18.12 8.69 -5.02
N ARG A 450 -19.20 7.89 -4.91
CA ARG A 450 -20.40 8.00 -5.77
C ARG A 450 -21.38 9.08 -5.32
N GLN A 451 -21.09 9.81 -4.26
CA GLN A 451 -21.91 10.93 -3.79
C GLN A 451 -21.22 12.24 -4.11
N LYS A 452 -22.02 13.25 -4.46
CA LYS A 452 -21.53 14.62 -4.53
C LYS A 452 -21.54 15.24 -3.14
N VAL A 453 -20.43 15.85 -2.75
CA VAL A 453 -20.30 16.57 -1.48
C VAL A 453 -20.28 18.08 -1.67
N HIS A 454 -20.65 18.81 -0.62
CA HIS A 454 -20.56 20.27 -0.59
C HIS A 454 -20.01 20.76 0.75
N PHE A 455 -19.06 21.69 0.74
CA PHE A 455 -18.52 22.25 1.97
C PHE A 455 -19.12 23.63 2.25
N VAL A 456 -19.52 23.85 3.50
CA VAL A 456 -20.15 25.09 3.96
C VAL A 456 -19.35 25.68 5.11
N ILE A 457 -18.95 26.94 4.98
CA ILE A 457 -18.41 27.75 6.07
C ILE A 457 -19.56 28.57 6.63
N ASP A 458 -20.02 28.21 7.82
CA ASP A 458 -21.18 28.83 8.46
C ASP A 458 -20.85 29.16 9.94
N PRO A 459 -20.12 30.26 10.18
CA PRO A 459 -19.69 30.68 11.52
C PRO A 459 -20.88 31.03 12.43
N ASP A 460 -22.00 31.47 11.85
CA ASP A 460 -23.19 31.94 12.56
C ASP A 460 -24.24 30.85 12.80
N GLY A 461 -24.02 29.63 12.29
CA GLY A 461 -24.95 28.50 12.49
C GLY A 461 -26.28 28.66 11.75
N LEU A 462 -26.28 29.38 10.63
CA LEU A 462 -27.46 29.67 9.82
C LEU A 462 -27.98 28.46 9.03
N VAL A 463 -27.16 27.48 8.67
CA VAL A 463 -27.58 26.38 7.78
C VAL A 463 -27.95 25.10 8.53
N ASP A 464 -29.16 24.62 8.27
CA ASP A 464 -29.53 23.23 8.57
C ASP A 464 -29.01 22.32 7.44
N LEU A 465 -27.90 21.61 7.69
CA LEU A 465 -27.27 20.71 6.73
C LEU A 465 -28.19 19.55 6.31
N GLY A 466 -29.04 19.05 7.21
CA GLY A 466 -29.97 17.97 6.90
C GLY A 466 -31.04 18.44 5.92
N ARG A 467 -31.57 19.65 6.12
CA ARG A 467 -32.48 20.27 5.15
C ARG A 467 -31.82 20.58 3.82
N LEU A 468 -30.57 21.03 3.82
CA LEU A 468 -29.81 21.25 2.59
C LEU A 468 -29.62 19.94 1.81
N GLN A 469 -29.26 18.85 2.49
CA GLN A 469 -29.14 17.53 1.88
C GLN A 469 -30.48 17.06 1.30
N MET A 470 -31.59 17.20 2.04
CA MET A 470 -32.91 16.84 1.54
C MET A 470 -33.33 17.67 0.32
N ALA A 471 -32.99 18.96 0.30
CA ALA A 471 -33.38 19.88 -0.77
C ALA A 471 -32.58 19.67 -2.06
N THR A 472 -31.30 19.28 -1.94
CA THR A 472 -30.37 19.26 -3.07
C THR A 472 -29.93 17.86 -3.48
N GLY A 473 -30.03 16.87 -2.60
CA GLY A 473 -29.44 15.54 -2.77
C GLY A 473 -27.92 15.51 -2.58
N LEU A 474 -27.26 16.66 -2.38
CA LEU A 474 -25.84 16.75 -2.05
C LEU A 474 -25.61 16.29 -0.62
N HIS A 475 -24.38 15.88 -0.31
CA HIS A 475 -23.98 15.55 1.05
C HIS A 475 -23.12 16.68 1.65
N PRO A 476 -23.70 17.59 2.45
CA PRO A 476 -23.01 18.78 2.88
C PRO A 476 -22.26 18.59 4.19
N PHE A 477 -21.11 19.25 4.32
CA PHE A 477 -20.27 19.23 5.51
C PHE A 477 -19.89 20.65 5.93
N ARG A 478 -19.87 20.91 7.24
CA ARG A 478 -19.33 22.15 7.78
C ARG A 478 -17.80 22.10 7.79
N VAL A 479 -17.17 23.22 7.46
CA VAL A 479 -15.71 23.41 7.54
C VAL A 479 -15.41 24.80 8.12
N GLN A 480 -14.22 24.97 8.69
CA GLN A 480 -13.73 26.31 9.06
C GLN A 480 -13.01 26.96 7.88
N GLU A 481 -13.17 28.27 7.75
CA GLU A 481 -12.51 29.08 6.71
C GLU A 481 -10.99 28.90 6.69
N VAL A 482 -10.38 28.80 7.88
CA VAL A 482 -8.92 28.63 8.00
C VAL A 482 -8.43 27.31 7.40
N TRP A 483 -9.27 26.26 7.34
CA TRP A 483 -8.94 24.98 6.72
C TRP A 483 -9.09 25.03 5.20
N THR A 484 -9.91 25.95 4.67
CA THR A 484 -10.19 26.03 3.24
C THR A 484 -9.22 26.96 2.50
N LYS A 485 -8.43 27.74 3.23
CA LYS A 485 -7.47 28.69 2.66
C LYS A 485 -6.47 27.97 1.75
N ASP A 486 -6.30 28.47 0.53
CA ASP A 486 -5.39 27.97 -0.51
C ASP A 486 -5.71 26.59 -1.13
N ARG A 487 -6.84 25.97 -0.77
CA ARG A 487 -7.32 24.70 -1.36
C ARG A 487 -8.49 24.99 -2.30
N LYS A 488 -8.54 24.32 -3.45
CA LYS A 488 -9.55 24.55 -4.50
C LYS A 488 -10.15 23.22 -4.97
N VAL A 489 -11.47 23.16 -4.99
CA VAL A 489 -12.29 22.06 -5.54
C VAL A 489 -13.30 22.72 -6.46
N ASP A 490 -13.63 22.17 -7.61
CA ASP A 490 -14.68 22.76 -8.47
C ASP A 490 -15.92 21.89 -8.45
N ILE A 491 -16.86 22.21 -7.56
CA ILE A 491 -18.16 21.52 -7.46
C ILE A 491 -19.00 21.58 -8.75
N HIS A 492 -18.51 22.28 -9.79
CA HIS A 492 -19.13 22.49 -11.10
C HIS A 492 -18.16 22.27 -12.29
N ALA A 493 -17.32 21.23 -12.24
CA ALA A 493 -16.24 20.91 -13.19
C ALA A 493 -16.56 21.04 -14.71
N GLY A 494 -17.83 21.07 -15.13
CA GLY A 494 -18.27 21.36 -16.50
C GLY A 494 -18.08 22.80 -16.99
N PHE A 495 -17.73 23.76 -16.12
CA PHE A 495 -17.43 25.14 -16.51
C PHE A 495 -15.92 25.39 -16.51
N ALA A 496 -15.16 24.68 -17.35
CA ALA A 496 -13.71 24.79 -17.45
C ALA A 496 -13.25 26.25 -17.74
N SER A 497 -12.53 26.88 -16.79
CA SER A 497 -11.67 28.10 -16.86
C SER A 497 -11.95 29.18 -15.80
N GLY A 498 -11.44 29.02 -14.57
CA GLY A 498 -11.58 30.02 -13.49
C GLY A 498 -11.85 29.41 -12.10
N GLY A 499 -10.80 29.46 -11.26
CA GLY A 499 -10.77 29.28 -9.80
C GLY A 499 -11.70 28.24 -9.16
N GLY A 500 -11.18 27.06 -8.80
CA GLY A 500 -11.96 26.12 -7.98
C GLY A 500 -12.36 26.71 -6.62
N LYS A 501 -13.62 26.49 -6.23
CA LYS A 501 -14.25 26.86 -4.96
C LYS A 501 -14.35 25.67 -4.00
N PHE A 502 -13.56 25.68 -2.93
CA PHE A 502 -13.61 24.59 -1.95
C PHE A 502 -14.89 24.57 -1.11
N ALA A 503 -15.39 25.72 -0.67
CA ALA A 503 -16.59 25.81 0.18
C ALA A 503 -17.39 27.08 -0.13
N SER A 504 -18.67 27.11 0.26
CA SER A 504 -19.49 28.34 0.27
C SER A 504 -19.41 29.01 1.64
N LEU A 505 -19.05 30.29 1.69
CA LEU A 505 -19.14 31.10 2.90
C LEU A 505 -20.54 31.64 3.08
N ILE A 506 -21.05 31.58 4.31
CA ILE A 506 -22.35 32.15 4.68
C ILE A 506 -22.14 33.11 5.83
N THR A 507 -22.62 34.32 5.67
CA THR A 507 -22.46 35.39 6.65
C THR A 507 -23.81 35.94 7.07
N LYS A 508 -23.91 36.25 8.36
CA LYS A 508 -25.04 36.97 8.94
C LYS A 508 -24.80 38.48 8.89
N ASP A 509 -25.74 39.23 8.34
CA ASP A 509 -25.74 40.69 8.34
C ASP A 509 -26.91 41.22 9.18
N LEU A 510 -26.58 41.92 10.27
CA LEU A 510 -27.54 42.52 11.21
C LEU A 510 -27.97 43.94 10.83
N SER A 511 -27.49 44.48 9.72
CA SER A 511 -27.83 45.84 9.27
C SER A 511 -29.29 45.97 8.85
N VAL A 512 -29.81 47.17 9.08
CA VAL A 512 -31.13 47.62 8.58
C VAL A 512 -30.92 48.69 7.53
N VAL A 513 -31.86 48.82 6.59
CA VAL A 513 -31.79 49.86 5.57
C VAL A 513 -32.08 51.22 6.19
N LYS A 514 -31.05 52.07 6.24
CA LYS A 514 -31.18 53.47 6.61
C LYS A 514 -31.38 54.29 5.35
N GLU A 515 -32.57 54.86 5.18
CA GLU A 515 -32.99 55.52 3.93
C GLU A 515 -32.00 56.59 3.46
N HIS A 516 -31.51 57.42 4.38
CA HIS A 516 -30.55 58.49 4.11
C HIS A 516 -29.16 57.99 3.66
N GLU A 517 -28.84 56.71 3.88
CA GLU A 517 -27.59 56.08 3.44
C GLU A 517 -27.75 55.35 2.11
N VAL A 518 -28.97 55.31 1.53
CA VAL A 518 -29.21 54.65 0.24
C VAL A 518 -28.73 55.57 -0.90
N PRO A 519 -27.76 55.15 -1.72
CA PRO A 519 -27.25 55.96 -2.82
C PRO A 519 -28.32 56.18 -3.89
N SER A 520 -28.17 57.26 -4.66
CA SER A 520 -28.95 57.45 -5.88
C SER A 520 -28.63 56.35 -6.89
N ASP A 521 -29.65 55.92 -7.65
CA ASP A 521 -29.47 54.91 -8.69
C ASP A 521 -28.43 55.38 -9.72
N PRO A 522 -27.30 54.66 -9.91
CA PRO A 522 -26.27 55.03 -10.88
C PRO A 522 -26.80 55.04 -12.33
N THR A 523 -27.92 54.37 -12.60
CA THR A 523 -28.55 54.32 -13.93
C THR A 523 -29.69 55.33 -14.10
N GLY A 524 -30.14 55.98 -13.02
CA GLY A 524 -31.27 56.92 -13.01
C GLY A 524 -32.64 56.29 -13.31
N LYS A 525 -32.74 54.96 -13.41
CA LYS A 525 -33.98 54.24 -13.76
C LYS A 525 -34.94 54.07 -12.57
N LYS A 526 -34.43 54.11 -11.35
CA LYS A 526 -35.19 53.93 -10.11
C LYS A 526 -35.18 55.20 -9.27
N THR A 527 -36.35 55.54 -8.74
CA THR A 527 -36.48 56.56 -7.70
C THR A 527 -35.79 56.12 -6.40
N HIS A 528 -35.41 57.07 -5.56
CA HIS A 528 -34.84 56.78 -4.25
C HIS A 528 -35.78 55.89 -3.39
N THR A 529 -37.09 56.14 -3.44
CA THR A 529 -38.09 55.29 -2.75
C THR A 529 -38.10 53.85 -3.27
N GLN A 530 -37.99 53.66 -4.59
CA GLN A 530 -37.88 52.32 -5.17
C GLN A 530 -36.57 51.65 -4.72
N MET A 531 -35.45 52.38 -4.70
CA MET A 531 -34.16 51.87 -4.22
C MET A 531 -34.22 51.42 -2.76
N VAL A 532 -34.80 52.23 -1.88
CA VAL A 532 -35.03 51.89 -0.47
C VAL A 532 -35.89 50.64 -0.34
N ASN A 533 -36.98 50.54 -1.10
CA ASN A 533 -37.89 49.39 -1.06
C ASN A 533 -37.25 48.11 -1.58
N ASP A 534 -36.41 48.19 -2.62
CA ASP A 534 -35.66 47.07 -3.16
C ASP A 534 -34.67 46.54 -2.11
N LEU A 535 -33.88 47.41 -1.49
CA LEU A 535 -32.93 47.02 -0.44
C LEU A 535 -33.63 46.42 0.78
N ARG A 536 -34.79 46.97 1.19
CA ARG A 536 -35.61 46.42 2.29
C ARG A 536 -36.20 45.04 1.97
N SER A 537 -36.37 44.74 0.69
CA SER A 537 -36.92 43.48 0.22
C SER A 537 -35.83 42.43 -0.05
N GLN A 538 -34.57 42.85 -0.15
CA GLN A 538 -33.41 41.97 -0.24
C GLN A 538 -33.10 41.38 1.15
N TRP A 539 -33.52 40.14 1.36
CA TRP A 539 -33.28 39.42 2.62
C TRP A 539 -32.05 38.53 2.60
N ALA A 540 -31.58 38.15 1.41
CA ALA A 540 -30.30 37.53 1.21
C ALA A 540 -29.75 37.91 -0.16
N LYS A 541 -28.46 37.64 -0.35
CA LYS A 541 -27.82 37.68 -1.66
C LYS A 541 -26.70 36.65 -1.69
N SER A 542 -26.50 36.07 -2.86
CA SER A 542 -25.22 35.46 -3.20
C SER A 542 -24.15 36.57 -3.34
N GLU A 543 -22.87 36.22 -3.36
CA GLU A 543 -21.76 37.11 -3.69
C GLU A 543 -20.78 36.33 -4.56
N ALA A 544 -20.19 37.04 -5.53
CA ALA A 544 -19.12 36.53 -6.38
C ALA A 544 -17.94 37.51 -6.33
N PRO A 545 -16.71 37.05 -6.62
CA PRO A 545 -15.55 37.93 -6.71
C PRO A 545 -15.78 39.11 -7.65
N LEU A 546 -15.18 40.25 -7.32
CA LEU A 546 -15.33 41.49 -8.09
C LEU A 546 -14.91 41.25 -9.56
N GLY A 547 -15.82 41.49 -10.49
CA GLY A 547 -15.59 41.33 -11.93
C GLY A 547 -15.94 39.96 -12.50
N GLU A 548 -16.36 39.00 -11.67
CA GLU A 548 -16.81 37.68 -12.12
C GLU A 548 -18.33 37.65 -12.37
N PRO A 549 -18.81 36.91 -13.38
CA PRO A 549 -20.25 36.78 -13.67
C PRO A 549 -20.94 35.99 -12.58
N TRP A 550 -22.15 36.35 -12.18
CA TRP A 550 -22.90 35.73 -11.09
C TRP A 550 -23.49 34.39 -11.51
N THR A 551 -22.71 33.32 -11.34
CA THR A 551 -23.04 31.96 -11.77
C THR A 551 -22.74 30.99 -10.63
N PRO A 552 -23.31 29.77 -10.59
CA PRO A 552 -22.99 28.79 -9.53
C PRO A 552 -21.48 28.56 -9.34
N ARG A 553 -20.72 28.72 -10.42
CA ARG A 553 -19.26 28.63 -10.48
C ARG A 553 -18.56 29.69 -9.60
N THR A 554 -19.03 30.92 -9.63
CA THR A 554 -18.31 32.09 -9.09
C THR A 554 -18.86 32.56 -7.76
N VAL A 555 -20.08 32.14 -7.41
CA VAL A 555 -20.65 32.45 -6.10
C VAL A 555 -19.76 31.83 -5.04
N ASP A 556 -19.06 32.62 -4.23
CA ASP A 556 -18.17 32.15 -3.16
C ASP A 556 -18.71 32.49 -1.76
N GLY A 557 -19.53 33.54 -1.67
CA GLY A 557 -20.19 33.99 -0.46
C GLY A 557 -21.71 34.06 -0.59
N ILE A 558 -22.39 34.02 0.56
CA ILE A 558 -23.81 34.27 0.74
C ILE A 558 -23.94 35.17 1.96
N VAL A 559 -24.76 36.21 1.84
CA VAL A 559 -25.10 37.11 2.93
C VAL A 559 -26.59 36.98 3.23
N VAL A 560 -26.92 36.67 4.48
CA VAL A 560 -28.31 36.70 4.97
C VAL A 560 -28.50 37.95 5.82
N PHE A 561 -29.38 38.85 5.36
CA PHE A 561 -29.66 40.13 6.00
C PHE A 561 -30.70 40.01 7.11
N SER A 562 -30.32 39.32 8.18
CA SER A 562 -31.10 39.13 9.39
C SER A 562 -31.69 40.42 9.97
N GLY A 563 -30.93 41.52 9.96
CA GLY A 563 -31.44 42.83 10.39
C GLY A 563 -32.61 43.32 9.53
N ARG A 564 -32.53 43.15 8.21
CA ARG A 564 -33.59 43.52 7.27
C ARG A 564 -34.82 42.62 7.40
N ILE A 565 -34.63 41.33 7.67
CA ILE A 565 -35.72 40.37 7.94
C ILE A 565 -36.46 40.79 9.20
N HIS A 566 -35.72 41.00 10.30
CA HIS A 566 -36.27 41.45 11.57
C HIS A 566 -37.08 42.75 11.43
N ASP A 567 -36.48 43.76 10.80
CA ASP A 567 -37.11 45.05 10.55
C ASP A 567 -38.37 44.92 9.65
N ARG A 568 -38.40 43.95 8.73
CA ARG A 568 -39.60 43.65 7.95
C ARG A 568 -40.68 42.96 8.78
N LEU A 569 -40.34 41.99 9.63
CA LEU A 569 -41.30 41.35 10.54
C LEU A 569 -41.92 42.37 11.50
N ARG A 570 -41.09 43.26 12.07
CA ARG A 570 -41.55 44.38 12.90
C ARG A 570 -42.56 45.27 12.17
N ARG A 571 -42.26 45.68 10.93
CA ARG A 571 -43.21 46.47 10.11
C ARG A 571 -44.51 45.71 9.80
N ILE A 572 -44.44 44.40 9.58
CA ILE A 572 -45.65 43.59 9.36
C ILE A 572 -46.51 43.58 10.62
N ARG A 573 -45.92 43.31 11.79
CA ARG A 573 -46.60 43.38 13.09
C ARG A 573 -47.24 44.75 13.28
N ASP A 574 -46.50 45.83 13.10
CA ASP A 574 -46.98 47.19 13.31
C ASP A 574 -48.13 47.53 12.35
N ARG A 575 -48.05 47.11 11.08
CA ARG A 575 -49.13 47.28 10.11
C ARG A 575 -50.37 46.48 10.48
N MET A 576 -50.21 45.24 10.91
CA MET A 576 -51.34 44.41 11.37
C MET A 576 -52.00 44.97 12.62
N LEU A 577 -51.21 45.53 13.54
CA LEU A 577 -51.73 46.23 14.72
C LEU A 577 -52.50 47.50 14.33
N ASP A 578 -52.00 48.30 13.38
CA ASP A 578 -52.76 49.46 12.88
C ASP A 578 -54.07 49.02 12.22
N GLU A 579 -54.06 47.96 11.44
CA GLU A 579 -55.27 47.37 10.81
C GLU A 579 -56.30 46.92 11.86
N LEU A 580 -55.85 46.27 12.94
CA LEU A 580 -56.74 45.77 14.01
C LEU A 580 -57.20 46.87 14.98
N ARG A 581 -56.41 47.92 15.17
CA ARG A 581 -56.75 49.07 16.05
C ARG A 581 -57.66 50.08 15.34
N HIS A 582 -57.51 50.20 14.02
CA HIS A 582 -58.16 51.23 13.23
C HIS A 582 -58.89 50.63 12.02
N PRO A 583 -59.94 49.81 12.24
CA PRO A 583 -60.70 49.20 11.16
C PRO A 583 -61.49 50.20 10.31
N GLU A 584 -61.69 51.42 10.81
CA GLU A 584 -62.32 52.53 10.11
C GLU A 584 -61.45 53.15 9.02
N LYS A 585 -60.12 52.95 9.05
CA LYS A 585 -59.22 53.54 8.05
C LYS A 585 -59.39 52.81 6.70
N PRO A 586 -59.68 53.53 5.60
CA PRO A 586 -59.81 52.92 4.27
C PRO A 586 -58.59 52.10 3.86
N ASP A 587 -57.38 52.57 4.19
CA ASP A 587 -56.12 51.89 3.88
C ASP A 587 -55.99 50.51 4.56
N ASN A 588 -56.77 50.25 5.61
CA ASN A 588 -56.74 49.00 6.37
C ASN A 588 -57.78 47.97 5.90
N ALA A 589 -58.71 48.38 5.02
CA ALA A 589 -59.81 47.54 4.56
C ALA A 589 -59.32 46.26 3.87
N GLU A 590 -58.25 46.34 3.07
CA GLU A 590 -57.68 45.19 2.38
C GLU A 590 -57.12 44.15 3.37
N GLY A 591 -56.38 44.60 4.39
CA GLY A 591 -55.82 43.70 5.40
C GLY A 591 -56.90 43.01 6.23
N LEU A 592 -57.95 43.73 6.59
CA LEU A 592 -59.09 43.18 7.35
C LEU A 592 -59.95 42.23 6.54
N ALA A 593 -60.12 42.49 5.24
CA ALA A 593 -60.78 41.59 4.30
C ALA A 593 -60.00 40.28 4.18
N TRP A 594 -58.69 40.35 3.97
CA TRP A 594 -57.81 39.18 3.93
C TRP A 594 -57.85 38.34 5.22
N MET A 595 -57.85 38.98 6.41
CA MET A 595 -58.04 38.25 7.67
C MET A 595 -59.42 37.59 7.76
N GLY A 596 -60.46 38.20 7.18
CA GLY A 596 -61.78 37.61 7.06
C GLY A 596 -61.80 36.39 6.13
N GLU A 597 -61.06 36.41 5.02
CA GLU A 597 -60.88 35.26 4.12
C GLU A 597 -60.19 34.08 4.82
N LEU A 598 -59.31 34.37 5.78
CA LEU A 598 -58.70 33.35 6.65
C LEU A 598 -59.68 32.79 7.72
N GLY A 599 -60.93 33.25 7.74
CA GLY A 599 -61.94 32.82 8.70
C GLY A 599 -61.81 33.47 10.08
N MET A 600 -61.04 34.54 10.23
CA MET A 600 -60.91 35.24 11.51
C MET A 600 -62.16 36.07 11.80
N GLY A 601 -62.94 35.64 12.79
CA GLY A 601 -64.05 36.40 13.36
C GLY A 601 -63.57 37.53 14.27
N ALA A 602 -64.51 38.20 14.91
CA ALA A 602 -64.21 39.32 15.80
C ALA A 602 -63.35 38.90 17.01
N GLU A 603 -63.62 37.72 17.57
CA GLU A 603 -62.88 37.18 18.71
C GLU A 603 -61.44 36.80 18.33
N GLU A 604 -61.24 36.13 17.19
CA GLU A 604 -59.90 35.77 16.71
C GLU A 604 -59.06 37.01 16.36
N LYS A 605 -59.68 38.06 15.82
CA LYS A 605 -59.03 39.35 15.55
C LYS A 605 -58.61 40.06 16.84
N GLU A 606 -59.46 40.03 17.86
CA GLU A 606 -59.16 40.58 19.18
C GLU A 606 -58.01 39.81 19.86
N GLN A 607 -58.03 38.48 19.82
CA GLN A 607 -56.95 37.64 20.33
C GLN A 607 -55.63 37.88 19.57
N ALA A 608 -55.68 38.01 18.25
CA ALA A 608 -54.52 38.33 17.42
C ALA A 608 -53.94 39.70 17.79
N ARG A 609 -54.79 40.71 18.01
CA ARG A 609 -54.35 42.04 18.48
C ARG A 609 -53.59 41.93 19.79
N ASN A 610 -54.20 41.32 20.81
CA ASN A 610 -53.60 41.23 22.16
C ASN A 610 -52.24 40.50 22.14
N ARG A 611 -52.10 39.47 21.30
CA ARG A 611 -50.83 38.75 21.14
C ARG A 611 -49.78 39.53 20.34
N LEU A 612 -50.18 40.21 19.27
CA LEU A 612 -49.26 41.09 18.52
C LEU A 612 -48.78 42.28 19.37
N GLU A 613 -49.61 42.77 20.30
CA GLU A 613 -49.24 43.81 21.27
C GLU A 613 -48.27 43.30 22.34
N ALA A 614 -48.45 42.04 22.79
CA ALA A 614 -47.56 41.40 23.74
C ALA A 614 -46.20 40.98 23.13
N LEU A 615 -46.12 40.91 21.79
CA LEU A 615 -44.95 40.41 21.08
C LEU A 615 -43.73 41.34 21.23
N THR A 616 -42.76 40.88 22.00
CA THR A 616 -41.50 41.57 22.26
C THR A 616 -40.56 41.54 21.04
N ASP A 617 -39.57 42.43 21.03
CA ASP A 617 -38.52 42.44 20.00
C ASP A 617 -37.70 41.14 20.02
N GLN A 618 -37.49 40.55 21.20
CA GLN A 618 -36.79 39.28 21.35
C GLN A 618 -37.57 38.11 20.74
N GLU A 619 -38.89 38.08 20.91
CA GLU A 619 -39.75 37.06 20.27
C GLU A 619 -39.81 37.25 18.75
N LEU A 620 -39.85 38.50 18.27
CA LEU A 620 -39.70 38.79 16.83
C LEU A 620 -38.37 38.28 16.27
N TRP A 621 -37.27 38.43 17.01
CA TRP A 621 -35.98 37.86 16.63
C TRP A 621 -35.99 36.33 16.59
N ALA A 622 -36.74 35.66 17.47
CA ALA A 622 -36.88 34.21 17.44
C ALA A 622 -37.53 33.72 16.12
N LEU A 623 -38.44 34.51 15.56
CA LEU A 623 -39.09 34.27 14.26
C LEU A 623 -38.19 34.52 13.05
N VAL A 624 -37.07 35.23 13.22
CA VAL A 624 -36.11 35.47 12.13
C VAL A 624 -35.34 34.18 11.80
N LYS A 625 -35.01 33.36 12.79
CA LYS A 625 -34.13 32.19 12.64
C LYS A 625 -34.62 31.17 11.60
N PRO A 626 -35.90 30.77 11.55
CA PRO A 626 -36.35 29.83 10.51
C PRO A 626 -36.31 30.44 9.10
N ILE A 627 -36.47 31.76 8.98
CA ILE A 627 -36.35 32.49 7.69
C ILE A 627 -34.88 32.54 7.27
N GLU A 628 -33.95 32.80 8.21
CA GLU A 628 -32.51 32.76 7.94
C GLU A 628 -32.09 31.40 7.38
N GLN A 629 -32.49 30.31 8.03
CA GLN A 629 -32.18 28.94 7.60
C GLN A 629 -32.70 28.66 6.19
N TRP A 630 -33.92 29.10 5.92
CA TRP A 630 -34.57 28.91 4.63
C TRP A 630 -33.87 29.71 3.51
N LEU A 631 -33.54 30.97 3.77
CA LEU A 631 -32.80 31.83 2.83
C LEU A 631 -31.38 31.31 2.59
N ALA A 632 -30.68 30.86 3.64
CA ALA A 632 -29.34 30.32 3.51
C ALA A 632 -29.33 29.08 2.60
N ILE A 633 -30.30 28.16 2.77
CA ILE A 633 -30.47 27.00 1.89
C ILE A 633 -30.82 27.44 0.46
N HIS A 634 -31.73 28.41 0.30
CA HIS A 634 -32.11 28.94 -1.00
C HIS A 634 -30.91 29.49 -1.77
N GLU A 635 -30.12 30.37 -1.14
CA GLU A 635 -28.95 30.98 -1.78
C GLU A 635 -27.84 29.96 -2.04
N LEU A 636 -27.69 28.96 -1.17
CA LEU A 636 -26.78 27.84 -1.42
C LEU A 636 -27.16 27.06 -2.68
N CYS A 637 -28.46 26.86 -2.95
CA CYS A 637 -28.91 26.21 -4.18
C CYS A 637 -28.44 26.95 -5.45
N HIS A 638 -28.36 28.28 -5.41
CA HIS A 638 -27.76 29.07 -6.51
C HIS A 638 -26.27 28.76 -6.66
N GLY A 639 -25.55 28.71 -5.55
CA GLY A 639 -24.12 28.35 -5.52
C GLY A 639 -23.80 26.90 -5.87
N VAL A 640 -24.78 25.99 -5.84
CA VAL A 640 -24.61 24.56 -6.16
C VAL A 640 -25.32 24.10 -7.44
N GLY A 641 -25.85 25.01 -8.26
CA GLY A 641 -26.29 24.68 -9.62
C GLY A 641 -27.43 23.68 -9.71
N VAL A 642 -28.31 23.62 -8.71
CA VAL A 642 -29.53 22.78 -8.74
C VAL A 642 -30.50 23.35 -9.80
N ASN A 643 -30.98 22.51 -10.73
CA ASN A 643 -31.89 22.94 -11.80
C ASN A 643 -33.25 23.41 -11.24
N GLY A 644 -33.82 24.43 -11.89
CA GLY A 644 -34.99 25.18 -11.39
C GLY A 644 -34.66 26.57 -10.85
N HIS A 645 -33.36 26.94 -10.86
CA HIS A 645 -32.84 28.21 -10.33
C HIS A 645 -32.11 29.09 -11.36
N LEU A 646 -31.66 28.53 -12.49
CA LEU A 646 -31.07 29.26 -13.61
C LEU A 646 -32.05 29.21 -14.78
N LYS A 647 -32.37 30.36 -15.38
CA LYS A 647 -33.29 30.44 -16.53
C LYS A 647 -32.85 29.47 -17.65
N GLY A 648 -33.85 28.83 -18.25
CA GLY A 648 -33.73 28.26 -19.59
C GLY A 648 -33.30 29.31 -20.61
N LYS A 649 -32.70 28.82 -21.69
CA LYS A 649 -31.88 29.51 -22.70
C LYS A 649 -32.51 30.64 -23.52
N ASP A 650 -33.66 31.18 -23.16
CA ASP A 650 -34.33 32.17 -24.02
C ASP A 650 -34.24 33.58 -23.40
N GLU A 651 -33.35 34.36 -24.02
CA GLU A 651 -33.39 35.80 -24.32
C GLU A 651 -33.64 36.81 -23.18
N ASP A 652 -32.64 37.70 -23.09
CA ASP A 652 -32.66 39.11 -22.67
C ASP A 652 -33.02 39.50 -21.22
N GLU A 653 -32.07 40.26 -20.67
CA GLU A 653 -32.21 41.38 -19.74
C GLU A 653 -33.39 41.31 -18.74
N GLU A 654 -33.11 40.82 -17.54
CA GLU A 654 -33.33 41.53 -16.27
C GLU A 654 -32.92 40.63 -15.10
N CYS A 655 -31.93 41.07 -14.34
CA CYS A 655 -31.73 40.59 -12.98
C CYS A 655 -33.01 40.90 -12.16
N VAL A 656 -33.35 39.99 -11.25
CA VAL A 656 -34.44 40.14 -10.27
C VAL A 656 -35.86 39.91 -10.82
N ASN A 657 -36.14 38.74 -11.41
CA ASN A 657 -37.54 38.28 -11.54
C ASN A 657 -37.69 36.80 -11.20
N ARG A 658 -38.63 36.55 -10.27
CA ARG A 658 -38.95 35.28 -9.61
C ARG A 658 -39.06 34.11 -10.59
N VAL A 659 -38.41 32.98 -10.29
CA VAL A 659 -38.70 31.72 -10.98
C VAL A 659 -40.01 31.15 -10.41
N PRO A 660 -41.14 31.17 -11.15
CA PRO A 660 -42.48 30.88 -10.61
C PRO A 660 -42.71 29.40 -10.24
N ALA A 661 -41.77 28.53 -10.60
CA ALA A 661 -41.78 27.10 -10.27
C ALA A 661 -40.82 26.73 -9.13
N CYS A 662 -40.16 27.71 -8.50
CA CYS A 662 -39.24 27.45 -7.40
C CYS A 662 -40.03 26.98 -6.15
N PRO A 663 -39.70 25.83 -5.54
CA PRO A 663 -40.35 25.35 -4.31
C PRO A 663 -39.98 26.20 -3.07
N MET A 664 -39.07 27.16 -3.21
CA MET A 664 -38.56 28.06 -2.18
C MET A 664 -38.61 29.52 -2.67
N GLN A 665 -39.79 30.01 -3.06
CA GLN A 665 -39.97 31.43 -3.43
C GLN A 665 -39.92 32.35 -2.21
N TYR A 666 -39.41 33.58 -2.40
CA TYR A 666 -39.57 34.65 -1.41
C TYR A 666 -41.03 34.76 -1.00
N LEU A 667 -41.28 34.68 0.30
CA LEU A 667 -42.63 34.79 0.85
C LEU A 667 -43.33 36.01 0.23
N THR A 668 -44.51 35.79 -0.32
CA THR A 668 -45.44 36.86 -0.70
C THR A 668 -45.85 37.64 0.54
N TRP A 669 -46.42 38.83 0.34
CA TRP A 669 -46.91 39.64 1.45
C TRP A 669 -47.92 38.89 2.34
N GLN A 670 -48.81 38.11 1.72
CA GLN A 670 -49.79 37.27 2.41
C GLN A 670 -49.13 36.13 3.20
N GLU A 671 -48.12 35.47 2.63
CA GLU A 671 -47.37 34.41 3.31
C GLU A 671 -46.57 34.94 4.51
N LYS A 672 -46.00 36.15 4.41
CA LYS A 672 -45.30 36.79 5.53
C LYS A 672 -46.23 37.09 6.70
N ARG A 673 -47.46 37.58 6.42
CA ARG A 673 -48.49 37.79 7.46
C ARG A 673 -48.94 36.49 8.09
N ARG A 674 -49.15 35.46 7.26
CA ARG A 674 -49.50 34.12 7.72
C ARG A 674 -48.42 33.55 8.64
N TYR A 675 -47.15 33.72 8.31
CA TYR A 675 -46.04 33.28 9.16
C TYR A 675 -46.08 33.88 10.57
N LEU A 676 -46.30 35.20 10.69
CA LEU A 676 -46.43 35.87 12.00
C LEU A 676 -47.68 35.42 12.77
N LEU A 677 -48.82 35.26 12.08
CA LEU A 677 -50.06 34.80 12.71
C LEU A 677 -49.98 33.35 13.20
N PHE A 678 -49.28 32.46 12.51
CA PHE A 678 -49.24 31.05 12.90
C PHE A 678 -48.04 30.69 13.80
N GLY A 679 -46.92 31.41 13.70
CA GLY A 679 -45.73 31.21 14.54
C GLY A 679 -45.95 31.61 16.01
N GLU A 680 -46.69 32.69 16.27
CA GLU A 680 -46.86 33.27 17.61
C GLU A 680 -48.23 33.00 18.25
N LEU A 681 -49.28 32.72 17.46
CA LEU A 681 -50.64 32.56 17.99
C LEU A 681 -50.96 31.09 18.39
N GLY A 682 -49.99 30.18 18.42
CA GLY A 682 -50.21 28.78 18.85
C GLY A 682 -51.40 28.11 18.17
N GLY A 683 -51.61 28.37 16.88
CA GLY A 683 -52.78 27.88 16.16
C GLY A 683 -52.75 26.35 16.01
N ASN A 684 -53.75 25.67 16.57
CA ASN A 684 -54.05 24.26 16.26
C ASN A 684 -54.53 24.05 14.80
N GLY A 685 -54.59 25.11 13.99
CA GLY A 685 -54.93 25.08 12.57
C GLY A 685 -53.71 24.81 11.70
N LYS A 686 -53.53 23.56 11.29
CA LYS A 686 -52.84 23.04 10.08
C LYS A 686 -51.48 23.62 9.63
N LEU A 687 -50.78 24.45 10.42
CA LEU A 687 -49.40 24.85 10.14
C LEU A 687 -48.38 24.09 10.98
N CYS A 688 -48.80 23.27 11.97
CA CYS A 688 -47.87 22.47 12.77
C CYS A 688 -48.52 21.33 13.59
N SER A 689 -49.31 20.44 12.97
CA SER A 689 -49.82 19.22 13.66
C SER A 689 -49.59 17.91 12.92
N GLN A 690 -48.94 17.95 11.76
CA GLN A 690 -48.50 16.75 11.05
C GLN A 690 -47.02 16.87 10.73
N ALA A 691 -46.34 15.73 10.70
CA ALA A 691 -44.89 15.56 10.57
C ALA A 691 -44.17 16.68 9.78
N PRO A 692 -42.91 17.05 10.13
CA PRO A 692 -42.18 18.23 9.65
C PRO A 692 -42.23 18.52 8.13
N HIS A 693 -42.57 17.51 7.32
CA HIS A 693 -42.68 17.53 5.87
C HIS A 693 -43.95 18.21 5.28
N SER A 694 -44.99 18.53 6.06
CA SER A 694 -46.25 19.08 5.52
C SER A 694 -46.46 20.59 5.72
N CYS A 695 -45.71 21.21 6.64
CA CYS A 695 -45.84 22.64 6.95
C CYS A 695 -45.41 23.52 5.75
N TRP A 696 -44.46 23.03 4.95
CA TRP A 696 -43.85 23.78 3.84
C TRP A 696 -44.52 23.54 2.48
N LYS A 697 -45.32 22.48 2.33
CA LYS A 697 -46.16 22.29 1.13
C LYS A 697 -47.27 23.35 1.01
N GLN A 698 -47.62 24.01 2.11
CA GLN A 698 -48.63 25.07 2.19
C GLN A 698 -48.06 26.49 1.97
N VAL A 699 -46.76 26.60 1.71
CA VAL A 699 -46.07 27.87 1.33
C VAL A 699 -45.67 27.81 -0.15
N SER A 700 -46.26 26.89 -0.91
CA SER A 700 -46.14 26.82 -2.36
C SER A 700 -47.26 27.67 -2.98
N PRO A 701 -47.01 28.49 -4.02
CA PRO A 701 -47.99 29.44 -4.58
C PRO A 701 -49.22 28.79 -5.26
N LYS A 702 -49.39 27.47 -5.16
CA LYS A 702 -50.43 26.72 -5.88
C LYS A 702 -51.38 25.92 -5.00
N ASN A 703 -51.36 26.06 -3.67
CA ASN A 703 -52.44 25.55 -2.81
C ASN A 703 -52.76 26.49 -1.65
#